data_AF-A0A212EH48-F1
#
_entry.id   AF-A0A212EH48-F1
#
_cell.length_a   1.000
_cell.length_b   1.000
_cell.length_c   1.000
_cell.angle_alpha   90.00
_cell.angle_beta   90.00
_cell.angle_gamma   90.00
#
_symmetry.space_group_name_H-M   'P 1'
#
loop_
_entity.id
_entity.type
_entity.pdbx_description
1 polymer ?
#
loop_
_entity_poly.entity_id
_entity_poly.type
_entity_poly.pdbx_seq_one_letter_code
_entity_poly.pdbx_strand_id
1 'polypeptide(L)'
;MPNIFCRFYAFRRLKFAKNRQLAIAGFSDPYKDAEEEDKKLWLSSSAGAAHLDIEMSCFLLREIGDQFCELLQQEKEAESHHLNEDKTIAWKRVVQGVREMCDVCETTLFNFHWTCGKCGFVVCLDCYKSRTSGEAGSSPSETANSSSNTTANGERDSFGWLTCTSGGAHPARRLLLTQIAAGGALAAAASRAHRARAAFAMPCACGDHSDVDPAVKNTARALLQAALNKNVKKEDVKEENASTNGSSPVKSENGKTSSSGVSWFTDIPMKNETKDEKSDTSSSDSEEGGNFSTLRELLIRPAPEGEVQPKKKQKKNKSDLLDDVISSVVDEKKDDGGDGKPFALSNVVKRYDRSARGREEVPIRIMTLTESKILYPDVPHAWLCDGKLLHLTDPMHPGNYKPFQDQWKRGQPVLVSDVSSILDKDLWSPESFSRDFGDTRVDLVNCASGLVVPNQPARKFWDGFELAAKRLRDERGAPMVLKLKDWPPGEDFAELMPARFDDLMRALPLAEYTSRNGRLNLAARLPECFVRPDLGPKMYTAYGGAGGTTNLHLDVSDAVNVMVHASAPADAPERAREAARAAEDAGVDVLARRRARVRPPAALWHIYAARDADKIRDLLVRAELERGARPRAQHDPVHDQTWYLDAALRERLYREYGVEGYAILQCPGDAVFVPAGAPHQVRNLLDCIKVAEDFVSPENVSRCFELAQQFRRLSRQHANKEDKLQIKNIVYHAVKDSLCCLEDALADAD
;
A
#
# COMPACT_ATOMS: atom_id res chain seq x y z
N MET A 1 12.74 29.10 -7.61
CA MET A 1 13.62 28.96 -8.79
C MET A 1 12.89 29.49 -10.03
N PRO A 2 13.58 29.90 -11.10
CA PRO A 2 12.92 30.22 -12.37
C PRO A 2 12.27 28.96 -12.95
N ASN A 3 11.08 29.10 -13.55
CA ASN A 3 10.38 27.96 -14.17
C ASN A 3 11.17 27.43 -15.39
N ILE A 4 11.64 26.19 -15.31
CA ILE A 4 12.46 25.57 -16.36
C ILE A 4 11.56 24.91 -17.40
N PHE A 5 11.26 25.64 -18.47
CA PHE A 5 10.42 25.15 -19.58
C PHE A 5 11.20 24.43 -20.70
N CYS A 6 12.53 24.46 -20.69
CA CYS A 6 13.35 23.92 -21.77
C CYS A 6 13.62 22.41 -21.58
N ARG A 7 12.99 21.56 -22.40
CA ARG A 7 13.20 20.09 -22.43
C ARG A 7 14.65 19.63 -22.68
N PHE A 8 15.54 20.55 -23.10
CA PHE A 8 16.97 20.29 -23.33
C PHE A 8 17.89 20.89 -22.26
N TYR A 9 17.34 21.54 -21.23
CA TYR A 9 18.10 22.05 -20.09
C TYR A 9 18.84 20.90 -19.39
N ALA A 10 20.12 21.11 -19.07
CA ALA A 10 21.04 20.12 -18.52
C ALA A 10 21.16 18.78 -19.29
N PHE A 11 20.70 18.74 -20.55
CA PHE A 11 20.63 17.52 -21.38
C PHE A 11 21.35 17.64 -22.73
N ARG A 12 21.21 18.77 -23.43
CA ARG A 12 21.89 19.01 -24.71
C ARG A 12 23.17 19.84 -24.49
N ARG A 13 24.30 19.33 -24.96
CA ARG A 13 25.58 20.04 -24.95
C ARG A 13 25.63 21.09 -26.05
N LEU A 14 26.24 22.22 -25.74
CA LEU A 14 26.44 23.35 -26.64
C LEU A 14 27.93 23.71 -26.66
N LYS A 15 28.45 24.17 -27.81
CA LYS A 15 29.83 24.62 -27.98
C LYS A 15 29.87 25.89 -28.82
N PHE A 16 30.87 26.74 -28.60
CA PHE A 16 31.16 27.82 -29.53
C PHE A 16 31.90 27.26 -30.77
N ALA A 17 31.35 27.53 -31.95
CA ALA A 17 32.04 27.29 -33.22
C ALA A 17 33.16 28.32 -33.42
N LYS A 18 34.06 28.06 -34.39
CA LYS A 18 35.22 28.94 -34.67
C LYS A 18 34.85 30.39 -34.99
N ASN A 19 33.63 30.65 -35.45
CA ASN A 19 33.05 31.97 -35.72
C ASN A 19 32.32 32.60 -34.51
N ARG A 20 32.53 32.08 -33.29
CA ARG A 20 31.85 32.47 -32.02
C ARG A 20 30.33 32.26 -31.99
N GLN A 21 29.73 31.57 -32.96
CA GLN A 21 28.32 31.18 -32.87
C GLN A 21 28.14 29.96 -31.97
N LEU A 22 27.00 29.89 -31.26
CA LEU A 22 26.64 28.74 -30.45
C LEU A 22 26.12 27.61 -31.35
N ALA A 23 26.68 26.40 -31.20
CA ALA A 23 26.35 25.22 -31.99
C ALA A 23 26.04 24.02 -31.08
N ILE A 24 25.20 23.11 -31.57
CA ILE A 24 24.91 21.85 -30.87
C ILE A 24 26.17 20.98 -30.84
N ALA A 25 26.48 20.41 -29.67
CA ALA A 25 27.66 19.59 -29.42
C ALA A 25 27.32 18.13 -29.04
N GLY A 26 26.07 17.72 -29.25
CA GLY A 26 25.54 16.41 -28.86
C GLY A 26 24.72 16.49 -27.57
N PHE A 27 24.64 15.38 -26.85
CA PHE A 27 23.98 15.25 -25.55
C PHE A 27 25.03 14.96 -24.47
N SER A 28 24.67 15.19 -23.21
CA SER A 28 25.55 14.85 -22.09
C SER A 28 25.77 13.34 -22.02
N ASP A 29 26.97 12.92 -21.64
CA ASP A 29 27.37 11.53 -21.44
C ASP A 29 27.43 11.22 -19.93
N PRO A 30 26.78 10.15 -19.44
CA PRO A 30 26.62 9.90 -18.00
C PRO A 30 27.93 9.55 -17.29
N TYR A 31 28.95 9.09 -18.02
CA TYR A 31 30.24 8.68 -17.47
C TYR A 31 31.30 9.78 -17.61
N LYS A 32 31.19 10.64 -18.64
CA LYS A 32 32.18 11.67 -18.97
C LYS A 32 31.81 13.07 -18.46
N ASP A 33 30.53 13.43 -18.49
CA ASP A 33 30.07 14.79 -18.18
C ASP A 33 29.44 14.92 -16.77
N ALA A 34 29.34 13.83 -16.01
CA ALA A 34 28.81 13.82 -14.64
C ALA A 34 29.88 14.28 -13.62
N GLU A 35 29.52 15.28 -12.82
CA GLU A 35 30.36 15.87 -11.76
C GLU A 35 30.27 15.03 -10.47
N GLU A 36 31.12 15.31 -9.48
CA GLU A 36 31.11 14.55 -8.21
C GLU A 36 29.82 14.76 -7.41
N GLU A 37 29.20 15.94 -7.46
CA GLU A 37 27.89 16.17 -6.82
C GLU A 37 26.77 15.39 -7.50
N ASP A 38 26.82 15.21 -8.84
CA ASP A 38 25.88 14.33 -9.54
C ASP A 38 26.02 12.89 -9.07
N LYS A 39 27.26 12.41 -8.91
CA LYS A 39 27.54 11.04 -8.46
C LYS A 39 27.14 10.82 -7.01
N LYS A 40 27.39 11.79 -6.13
CA LYS A 40 27.02 11.72 -4.71
C LYS A 40 25.53 11.46 -4.50
N LEU A 41 24.65 12.12 -5.26
CA LEU A 41 23.19 11.93 -5.18
C LEU A 41 22.77 10.44 -5.24
N TRP A 42 23.45 9.66 -6.08
CA TRP A 42 23.16 8.25 -6.33
C TRP A 42 24.04 7.29 -5.50
N LEU A 43 25.32 7.61 -5.28
CA LEU A 43 26.27 6.71 -4.61
C LEU A 43 26.32 6.85 -3.08
N SER A 44 26.10 8.05 -2.56
CA SER A 44 26.27 8.39 -1.14
C SER A 44 24.95 8.89 -0.56
N SER A 45 24.67 8.56 0.70
CA SER A 45 23.69 9.33 1.46
C SER A 45 24.38 10.61 1.94
N SER A 46 23.78 11.78 1.69
CA SER A 46 24.30 13.04 2.21
C SER A 46 24.27 12.98 3.74
N ALA A 47 25.46 12.89 4.35
CA ALA A 47 25.64 12.63 5.77
C ALA A 47 24.83 13.60 6.65
N GLY A 48 23.71 13.11 7.19
CA GLY A 48 22.77 13.90 8.01
C GLY A 48 21.29 13.49 7.92
N ALA A 49 20.86 12.81 6.84
CA ALA A 49 19.42 12.56 6.60
C ALA A 49 18.89 11.19 7.07
N ALA A 50 19.75 10.18 7.26
CA ALA A 50 19.34 8.82 7.60
C ALA A 50 19.51 8.54 9.11
N HIS A 51 18.46 8.75 9.91
CA HIS A 51 18.34 8.19 11.27
C HIS A 51 18.03 6.68 11.24
N LEU A 52 18.72 5.94 10.36
CA LEU A 52 18.64 4.49 10.27
C LEU A 52 19.71 3.86 11.15
N ASP A 53 19.34 2.81 11.87
CA ASP A 53 20.26 1.93 12.56
C ASP A 53 20.41 0.61 11.78
N ILE A 54 21.25 -0.29 12.28
CA ILE A 54 21.57 -1.58 11.66
C ILE A 54 20.33 -2.49 11.59
N GLU A 55 19.47 -2.48 12.61
CA GLU A 55 18.24 -3.28 12.66
C GLU A 55 17.26 -2.80 11.59
N MET A 56 17.03 -1.48 11.54
CA MET A 56 16.16 -0.82 10.58
C MET A 56 16.67 -1.03 9.14
N SER A 57 17.96 -0.85 8.89
CA SER A 57 18.58 -1.04 7.58
C SER A 57 18.47 -2.50 7.09
N CYS A 58 18.65 -3.48 7.98
CA CYS A 58 18.39 -4.89 7.67
C CYS A 58 16.90 -5.17 7.41
N PHE A 59 15.99 -4.59 8.20
CA PHE A 59 14.55 -4.72 7.98
C PHE A 59 14.17 -4.20 6.58
N LEU A 60 14.64 -3.01 6.23
CA LEU A 60 14.38 -2.38 4.94
C LEU A 60 14.89 -3.21 3.76
N LEU A 61 16.16 -3.63 3.79
CA LEU A 61 16.71 -4.47 2.71
C LEU A 61 16.04 -5.84 2.59
N ARG A 62 15.40 -6.34 3.67
CA ARG A 62 14.58 -7.56 3.65
C ARG A 62 13.20 -7.33 3.03
N GLU A 63 12.55 -6.20 3.32
CA GLU A 63 11.18 -5.92 2.85
C GLU A 63 11.14 -5.33 1.44
N ILE A 64 12.11 -4.48 1.05
CA ILE A 64 12.12 -3.78 -0.26
C ILE A 64 13.24 -4.19 -1.21
N GLY A 65 14.16 -5.07 -0.76
CA GLY A 65 15.34 -5.46 -1.55
C GLY A 65 14.99 -6.21 -2.84
N ASP A 66 13.93 -7.00 -2.85
CA ASP A 66 13.52 -7.74 -4.06
C ASP A 66 12.83 -6.84 -5.10
N GLN A 67 12.12 -5.79 -4.68
CA GLN A 67 11.56 -4.78 -5.58
C GLN A 67 12.67 -3.92 -6.19
N PHE A 68 13.77 -3.70 -5.47
CA PHE A 68 14.99 -3.12 -6.03
C PHE A 68 15.66 -4.05 -7.05
N CYS A 69 15.72 -5.37 -6.80
CA CYS A 69 16.19 -6.34 -7.79
C CYS A 69 15.28 -6.41 -9.04
N GLU A 70 13.96 -6.32 -8.88
CA GLU A 70 13.02 -6.22 -10.00
C GLU A 70 13.23 -4.95 -10.81
N LEU A 71 13.42 -3.81 -10.14
CA LEU A 71 13.76 -2.53 -10.77
C LEU A 71 15.03 -2.66 -11.62
N LEU A 72 16.09 -3.28 -11.09
CA LEU A 72 17.32 -3.57 -11.83
C LEU A 72 17.10 -4.48 -13.05
N GLN A 73 16.18 -5.45 -12.94
CA GLN A 73 15.83 -6.32 -14.07
C GLN A 73 15.10 -5.54 -15.18
N GLN A 74 14.16 -4.66 -14.82
CA GLN A 74 13.45 -3.79 -15.79
C GLN A 74 14.42 -2.83 -16.50
N GLU A 75 15.43 -2.31 -15.79
CA GLU A 75 16.46 -1.43 -16.38
C GLU A 75 17.39 -2.19 -17.34
N LYS A 76 17.84 -3.40 -16.99
CA LYS A 76 18.58 -4.28 -17.92
C LYS A 76 17.77 -4.65 -19.15
N GLU A 77 16.45 -4.84 -19.00
CA GLU A 77 15.56 -5.10 -20.12
C GLU A 77 15.42 -3.87 -21.04
N ALA A 78 15.48 -2.65 -20.51
CA ALA A 78 15.39 -1.43 -21.31
C ALA A 78 16.53 -1.31 -22.35
N GLU A 79 17.74 -1.73 -21.98
CA GLU A 79 18.88 -1.78 -22.90
C GLU A 79 18.67 -2.78 -24.05
N SER A 80 18.10 -3.96 -23.77
CA SER A 80 17.94 -5.02 -24.79
C SER A 80 16.87 -4.71 -25.84
N HIS A 81 15.85 -3.90 -25.50
CA HIS A 81 14.85 -3.40 -26.45
C HIS A 81 15.35 -2.22 -27.30
N HIS A 82 16.54 -1.67 -27.07
CA HIS A 82 16.95 -0.42 -27.72
C HIS A 82 17.28 -0.59 -29.22
N LEU A 83 16.38 -0.14 -30.10
CA LEU A 83 16.45 -0.34 -31.56
C LEU A 83 17.30 0.68 -32.35
N ASN A 84 17.87 1.72 -31.74
CA ASN A 84 18.76 2.63 -32.46
C ASN A 84 20.10 1.91 -32.77
N GLU A 85 20.72 2.22 -33.89
CA GLU A 85 22.05 1.71 -34.25
C GLU A 85 23.13 2.37 -33.39
N ASP A 86 22.95 3.66 -33.09
CA ASP A 86 23.77 4.39 -32.12
C ASP A 86 23.41 3.92 -30.70
N LYS A 87 24.35 3.21 -30.06
CA LYS A 87 24.22 2.72 -28.68
C LYS A 87 24.75 3.70 -27.62
N THR A 88 25.09 4.94 -28.00
CA THR A 88 25.49 5.95 -27.01
C THR A 88 24.30 6.31 -26.11
N ILE A 89 24.52 6.22 -24.81
CA ILE A 89 23.52 6.58 -23.80
C ILE A 89 23.64 8.09 -23.54
N ALA A 90 22.57 8.82 -23.81
CA ALA A 90 22.46 10.22 -23.43
C ALA A 90 22.12 10.33 -21.93
N TRP A 91 22.58 11.39 -21.27
CA TRP A 91 22.35 11.60 -19.84
C TRP A 91 21.56 12.86 -19.57
N LYS A 92 20.45 12.70 -18.86
CA LYS A 92 19.58 13.79 -18.43
C LYS A 92 19.72 13.97 -16.92
N ARG A 93 20.54 14.94 -16.51
CA ARG A 93 20.79 15.31 -15.10
C ARG A 93 19.47 15.58 -14.37
N VAL A 94 19.37 15.17 -13.10
CA VAL A 94 18.26 15.55 -12.21
C VAL A 94 18.26 17.06 -12.00
N VAL A 95 17.13 17.71 -12.25
CA VAL A 95 16.98 19.15 -12.09
C VAL A 95 16.03 19.43 -10.93
N GLN A 96 16.46 20.25 -9.96
CA GLN A 96 15.69 20.52 -8.76
C GLN A 96 14.29 21.06 -9.08
N GLY A 97 13.27 20.44 -8.51
CA GLY A 97 11.87 20.81 -8.72
C GLY A 97 11.28 20.41 -10.09
N VAL A 98 12.04 19.71 -10.94
CA VAL A 98 11.55 19.19 -12.23
C VAL A 98 11.33 17.69 -12.12
N ARG A 99 10.10 17.26 -12.35
CA ARG A 99 9.70 15.85 -12.39
C ARG A 99 9.76 15.33 -13.82
N GLU A 100 10.61 14.35 -14.07
CA GLU A 100 10.70 13.68 -15.38
C GLU A 100 9.54 12.68 -15.55
N MET A 101 8.76 12.85 -16.62
CA MET A 101 7.55 12.06 -16.88
C MET A 101 7.46 11.63 -18.35
N CYS A 102 6.80 10.48 -18.58
CA CYS A 102 6.49 9.98 -19.92
C CYS A 102 5.39 10.81 -20.60
N ASP A 103 5.65 11.36 -21.79
CA ASP A 103 4.67 12.15 -22.58
C ASP A 103 3.45 11.34 -23.09
N VAL A 104 3.44 10.02 -22.87
CA VAL A 104 2.39 9.12 -23.36
C VAL A 104 1.47 8.65 -22.24
N CYS A 105 2.02 8.30 -21.07
CA CYS A 105 1.30 7.71 -19.95
C CYS A 105 1.43 8.49 -18.62
N GLU A 106 2.06 9.67 -18.63
CA GLU A 106 2.14 10.61 -17.49
C GLU A 106 2.75 9.98 -16.23
N THR A 107 3.59 8.97 -16.43
CA THR A 107 4.28 8.23 -15.37
C THR A 107 5.66 8.82 -15.12
N THR A 108 6.06 8.92 -13.85
CA THR A 108 7.43 9.29 -13.46
C THR A 108 8.46 8.35 -14.07
N LEU A 109 9.54 8.91 -14.62
CA LEU A 109 10.69 8.16 -15.12
C LEU A 109 11.71 7.95 -14.00
N PHE A 110 12.22 6.73 -13.85
CA PHE A 110 13.24 6.39 -12.85
C PHE A 110 14.66 6.61 -13.40
N ASN A 111 15.05 5.83 -14.40
CA ASN A 111 16.37 5.93 -15.01
C ASN A 111 16.32 5.76 -16.53
N PHE A 112 16.29 4.54 -17.07
CA PHE A 112 16.32 4.34 -18.53
C PHE A 112 14.99 4.68 -19.20
N HIS A 113 15.08 5.49 -20.24
CA HIS A 113 13.96 5.97 -21.04
C HIS A 113 14.42 6.35 -22.46
N TRP A 114 13.48 6.68 -23.35
CA TRP A 114 13.78 7.05 -24.74
C TRP A 114 13.41 8.50 -25.01
N THR A 115 14.36 9.27 -25.54
CA THR A 115 14.19 10.70 -25.82
C THR A 115 14.35 11.01 -27.31
N CYS A 116 13.47 11.83 -27.87
CA CYS A 116 13.64 12.38 -29.22
C CYS A 116 14.69 13.48 -29.20
N GLY A 117 15.84 13.25 -29.82
CA GLY A 117 16.92 14.22 -29.92
C GLY A 117 16.58 15.54 -30.64
N LYS A 118 15.41 15.66 -31.30
CA LYS A 118 14.95 16.89 -31.97
C LYS A 118 14.10 17.78 -31.07
N CYS A 119 12.97 17.25 -30.58
CA CYS A 119 11.95 18.00 -29.83
C CYS A 119 11.98 17.77 -28.31
N GLY A 120 12.67 16.72 -27.82
CA GLY A 120 12.70 16.36 -26.41
C GLY A 120 11.42 15.65 -25.94
N PHE A 121 10.69 15.00 -26.84
CA PHE A 121 9.61 14.04 -26.51
C PHE A 121 10.21 12.81 -25.81
N VAL A 122 9.60 12.35 -24.72
CA VAL A 122 10.14 11.31 -23.82
C VAL A 122 9.13 10.19 -23.57
N VAL A 123 9.58 8.93 -23.63
CA VAL A 123 8.76 7.75 -23.31
C VAL A 123 9.46 6.74 -22.40
N CYS A 124 8.68 6.10 -21.53
CA CYS A 124 9.12 5.00 -20.67
C CYS A 124 9.21 3.66 -21.43
N LEU A 125 9.79 2.65 -20.76
CA LEU A 125 9.90 1.27 -21.24
C LEU A 125 8.58 0.69 -21.76
N ASP A 126 7.50 0.76 -20.96
CA ASP A 126 6.21 0.16 -21.30
C ASP A 126 5.62 0.78 -22.59
N CYS A 127 5.69 2.10 -22.71
CA CYS A 127 5.21 2.81 -23.90
C CYS A 127 6.09 2.50 -25.13
N TYR A 128 7.42 2.46 -24.95
CA TYR A 128 8.33 2.10 -26.03
C TYR A 128 8.06 0.68 -26.55
N LYS A 129 7.90 -0.31 -25.65
CA LYS A 129 7.55 -1.70 -25.99
C LYS A 129 6.25 -1.79 -26.79
N SER A 130 5.17 -1.16 -26.33
CA SER A 130 3.89 -1.14 -27.08
C SER A 130 4.04 -0.54 -28.48
N ARG A 131 4.95 0.44 -28.66
CA ARG A 131 5.25 1.00 -29.99
C ARG A 131 6.08 0.07 -30.88
N THR A 132 6.85 -0.86 -30.31
CA THR A 132 7.70 -1.80 -31.07
C THR A 132 7.07 -3.18 -31.26
N SER A 133 6.22 -3.66 -30.34
CA SER A 133 5.51 -4.95 -30.47
C SER A 133 4.39 -4.93 -31.50
N GLY A 134 3.92 -3.74 -31.90
CA GLY A 134 2.76 -3.58 -32.77
C GLY A 134 1.42 -3.77 -32.04
N GLU A 135 1.45 -4.09 -30.74
CA GLU A 135 0.31 -4.03 -29.85
C GLU A 135 -0.06 -2.55 -29.64
N ALA A 136 -0.89 -2.03 -30.54
CA ALA A 136 -1.61 -0.80 -30.32
C ALA A 136 -2.40 -0.96 -29.01
N GLY A 137 -1.90 -0.36 -27.92
CA GLY A 137 -2.49 -0.50 -26.59
C GLY A 137 -3.96 -0.09 -26.65
N SER A 138 -4.84 -1.09 -26.46
CA SER A 138 -6.30 -1.04 -26.51
C SER A 138 -6.88 0.22 -27.18
N SER A 139 -7.19 0.10 -28.48
CA SER A 139 -7.65 1.18 -29.37
C SER A 139 -8.41 2.31 -28.66
N PRO A 140 -8.11 3.59 -28.96
CA PRO A 140 -9.06 4.65 -28.66
C PRO A 140 -10.33 4.35 -29.45
N SER A 141 -11.37 3.87 -28.76
CA SER A 141 -12.66 3.53 -29.38
C SER A 141 -13.22 4.76 -30.07
N GLU A 142 -13.66 4.58 -31.32
CA GLU A 142 -14.14 5.61 -32.24
C GLU A 142 -15.10 6.59 -31.57
N THR A 143 -14.54 7.69 -31.08
CA THR A 143 -15.26 8.88 -30.60
C THR A 143 -14.58 10.13 -31.14
N ALA A 144 -14.27 10.09 -32.45
CA ALA A 144 -14.09 11.28 -33.27
C ALA A 144 -15.44 12.00 -33.48
N ASN A 145 -16.16 12.27 -32.39
CA ASN A 145 -17.27 13.20 -32.42
C ASN A 145 -16.69 14.62 -32.41
N SER A 146 -16.82 15.28 -33.56
CA SER A 146 -16.47 16.67 -33.77
C SER A 146 -17.00 17.56 -32.63
N SER A 147 -16.09 18.12 -31.85
CA SER A 147 -16.35 19.19 -30.89
C SER A 147 -15.08 20.04 -30.80
N SER A 148 -15.01 21.02 -31.68
CA SER A 148 -13.87 21.90 -31.86
C SER A 148 -13.57 22.71 -30.61
N ASN A 149 -12.38 22.51 -30.03
CA ASN A 149 -11.61 23.59 -29.41
C ASN A 149 -10.11 23.27 -29.52
N THR A 150 -9.60 23.40 -30.74
CA THR A 150 -8.18 23.28 -31.08
C THR A 150 -7.50 24.65 -31.03
N THR A 151 -6.60 24.84 -30.07
CA THR A 151 -5.35 25.64 -30.17
C THR A 151 -4.53 25.34 -28.89
N ALA A 152 -3.24 25.01 -28.91
CA ALA A 152 -2.24 25.05 -30.00
C ALA A 152 -1.32 23.80 -30.02
N ASN A 153 -0.77 23.48 -31.20
CA ASN A 153 0.38 22.59 -31.45
C ASN A 153 0.34 21.16 -30.85
N GLY A 154 -0.57 20.29 -31.30
CA GLY A 154 -0.60 18.91 -30.82
C GLY A 154 -1.35 17.90 -31.70
N GLU A 155 -0.97 17.76 -32.98
CA GLU A 155 -1.38 16.57 -33.75
C GLU A 155 -0.86 15.30 -33.05
N ARG A 156 -1.68 14.25 -33.01
CA ARG A 156 -1.28 12.93 -32.49
C ARG A 156 -1.23 11.92 -33.63
N ASP A 157 -0.29 10.98 -33.56
CA ASP A 157 -0.21 9.89 -34.52
C ASP A 157 -1.22 8.76 -34.21
N SER A 158 -1.23 7.72 -35.05
CA SER A 158 -2.15 6.57 -34.94
C SER A 158 -2.01 5.75 -33.65
N PHE A 159 -0.92 5.95 -32.89
CA PHE A 159 -0.71 5.33 -31.57
C PHE A 159 -1.01 6.33 -30.43
N GLY A 160 -1.58 7.49 -30.73
CA GLY A 160 -1.92 8.54 -29.77
C GLY A 160 -0.71 9.28 -29.18
N TRP A 161 0.48 9.13 -29.78
CA TRP A 161 1.69 9.88 -29.39
C TRP A 161 1.65 11.27 -30.02
N LEU A 162 2.20 12.28 -29.33
CA LEU A 162 2.39 13.60 -29.92
C LEU A 162 3.33 13.51 -31.14
N THR A 163 3.04 14.24 -32.21
CA THR A 163 3.94 14.35 -33.36
C THR A 163 5.19 15.17 -33.01
N CYS A 164 6.25 14.99 -33.79
CA CYS A 164 7.49 15.73 -33.62
C CYS A 164 7.32 17.18 -34.08
N THR A 165 7.95 18.13 -33.40
CA THR A 165 7.99 19.55 -33.86
C THR A 165 8.71 19.73 -35.19
N SER A 166 9.45 18.71 -35.66
CA SER A 166 10.04 18.63 -37.00
C SER A 166 9.13 17.97 -38.05
N GLY A 167 7.87 17.69 -37.70
CA GLY A 167 6.89 16.96 -38.51
C GLY A 167 6.93 15.44 -38.30
N GLY A 168 5.74 14.82 -38.35
CA GLY A 168 5.54 13.37 -38.38
C GLY A 168 5.66 12.65 -37.03
N ALA A 169 5.52 11.32 -37.07
CA ALA A 169 5.63 10.44 -35.91
C ALA A 169 7.07 10.30 -35.38
N HIS A 170 7.21 9.76 -34.17
CA HIS A 170 8.50 9.43 -33.55
C HIS A 170 8.88 7.95 -33.81
N PRO A 171 9.81 7.62 -34.73
CA PRO A 171 10.17 6.23 -34.98
C PRO A 171 11.08 5.70 -33.87
N ALA A 172 10.76 4.53 -33.31
CA ALA A 172 11.50 3.93 -32.18
C ALA A 172 13.02 3.87 -32.40
N ARG A 173 13.44 3.48 -33.61
CA ARG A 173 14.84 3.44 -34.10
C ARG A 173 15.53 4.81 -34.28
N ARG A 174 14.86 5.92 -33.99
CA ARG A 174 15.43 7.30 -33.99
C ARG A 174 15.37 7.97 -32.61
N LEU A 175 14.91 7.26 -31.59
CA LEU A 175 14.95 7.74 -30.20
C LEU A 175 16.30 7.36 -29.59
N LEU A 176 16.81 8.22 -28.70
CA LEU A 176 18.06 8.04 -27.99
C LEU A 176 17.77 7.30 -26.68
N LEU A 177 18.55 6.26 -26.36
CA LEU A 177 18.52 5.70 -25.00
C LEU A 177 19.06 6.78 -24.06
N THR A 178 18.30 7.08 -23.02
CA THR A 178 18.61 8.16 -22.09
C THR A 178 18.55 7.63 -20.66
N GLN A 179 19.51 8.01 -19.82
CA GLN A 179 19.55 7.67 -18.40
C GLN A 179 19.49 8.92 -17.52
N ILE A 180 19.04 8.77 -16.26
CA ILE A 180 18.96 9.86 -15.28
C ILE A 180 20.04 9.70 -14.22
N ALA A 181 20.29 8.47 -13.76
CA ALA A 181 21.35 8.17 -12.81
C ALA A 181 22.74 8.53 -13.36
N ALA A 182 23.62 9.05 -12.51
CA ALA A 182 24.98 9.42 -12.91
C ALA A 182 25.86 8.17 -13.07
N GLY A 183 26.59 8.07 -14.18
CA GLY A 183 27.52 6.99 -14.48
C GLY A 183 26.94 5.59 -14.25
N GLY A 184 27.73 4.73 -13.59
CA GLY A 184 27.35 3.35 -13.23
C GLY A 184 26.67 3.23 -11.86
N ALA A 185 26.13 4.30 -11.27
CA ALA A 185 25.69 4.30 -9.87
C ALA A 185 24.59 3.27 -9.54
N LEU A 186 23.70 2.97 -10.49
CA LEU A 186 22.69 1.94 -10.34
C LEU A 186 23.30 0.53 -10.24
N ALA A 187 24.32 0.22 -11.07
CA ALA A 187 25.04 -1.05 -11.03
C ALA A 187 25.94 -1.18 -9.78
N ALA A 188 26.53 -0.07 -9.33
CA ALA A 188 27.26 -0.01 -8.06
C ALA A 188 26.34 -0.29 -6.87
N ALA A 189 25.16 0.35 -6.82
CA ALA A 189 24.15 0.08 -5.80
C ALA A 189 23.64 -1.37 -5.84
N ALA A 190 23.48 -1.97 -7.02
CA ALA A 190 23.15 -3.39 -7.17
C ALA A 190 24.18 -4.31 -6.51
N SER A 191 25.47 -4.12 -6.83
CA SER A 191 26.56 -4.91 -6.27
C SER A 191 26.68 -4.75 -4.75
N ARG A 192 26.51 -3.52 -4.24
CA ARG A 192 26.45 -3.23 -2.80
C ARG A 192 25.27 -3.93 -2.13
N ALA A 193 24.08 -3.87 -2.73
CA ALA A 193 22.88 -4.53 -2.21
C ALA A 193 23.04 -6.05 -2.08
N HIS A 194 23.55 -6.72 -3.11
CA HIS A 194 23.75 -8.17 -3.07
C HIS A 194 24.84 -8.58 -2.06
N ARG A 195 25.94 -7.81 -1.95
CA ARG A 195 26.95 -8.03 -0.89
C ARG A 195 26.39 -7.83 0.52
N ALA A 196 25.64 -6.75 0.76
CA ALA A 196 25.04 -6.48 2.07
C ALA A 196 24.02 -7.57 2.45
N ARG A 197 23.16 -8.00 1.52
CA ARG A 197 22.24 -9.13 1.73
C ARG A 197 23.00 -10.43 2.05
N ALA A 198 24.09 -10.72 1.35
CA ALA A 198 24.92 -11.89 1.62
C ALA A 198 25.68 -11.81 2.97
N ALA A 199 26.18 -10.64 3.36
CA ALA A 199 26.89 -10.43 4.63
C ALA A 199 25.96 -10.61 5.84
N PHE A 200 24.78 -10.01 5.81
CA PHE A 200 23.78 -10.07 6.88
C PHE A 200 22.80 -11.26 6.74
N ALA A 201 23.11 -12.25 5.90
CA ALA A 201 22.32 -13.47 5.67
C ALA A 201 20.83 -13.21 5.35
N MET A 202 20.55 -12.19 4.53
CA MET A 202 19.21 -11.88 4.03
C MET A 202 18.96 -12.63 2.69
N PRO A 203 17.76 -13.17 2.46
CA PRO A 203 17.43 -13.83 1.20
C PRO A 203 17.47 -12.83 0.03
N CYS A 204 17.63 -13.32 -1.22
CA CYS A 204 17.36 -12.58 -2.46
C CYS A 204 16.57 -13.43 -3.45
N ALA A 205 15.43 -12.96 -3.92
CA ALA A 205 14.65 -13.63 -4.98
C ALA A 205 15.33 -13.56 -6.37
N CYS A 206 16.40 -12.77 -6.47
CA CYS A 206 17.16 -12.53 -7.70
C CYS A 206 18.07 -13.69 -8.15
N GLY A 207 18.46 -14.59 -7.23
CA GLY A 207 19.45 -15.64 -7.49
C GLY A 207 20.91 -15.17 -7.59
N ASP A 208 21.20 -13.89 -7.37
CA ASP A 208 22.57 -13.37 -7.25
C ASP A 208 23.11 -13.68 -5.85
N HIS A 209 24.03 -14.64 -5.79
CA HIS A 209 24.75 -15.02 -4.58
C HIS A 209 26.15 -14.39 -4.62
N SER A 210 26.24 -13.13 -4.20
CA SER A 210 27.53 -12.49 -3.97
C SER A 210 28.30 -13.26 -2.89
N ASP A 211 29.47 -13.80 -3.24
CA ASP A 211 30.35 -14.40 -2.24
C ASP A 211 30.96 -13.32 -1.35
N VAL A 212 31.03 -13.61 -0.05
CA VAL A 212 31.44 -12.67 1.00
C VAL A 212 32.18 -13.48 2.05
N ASP A 213 33.33 -12.95 2.47
CA ASP A 213 34.23 -13.58 3.45
C ASP A 213 33.47 -14.03 4.72
N PRO A 214 33.68 -15.27 5.21
CA PRO A 214 33.18 -15.72 6.50
C PRO A 214 33.46 -14.78 7.68
N ALA A 215 34.61 -14.07 7.68
CA ALA A 215 34.92 -13.05 8.68
C ALA A 215 33.90 -11.90 8.67
N VAL A 216 33.64 -11.32 7.50
CA VAL A 216 32.65 -10.23 7.33
C VAL A 216 31.24 -10.69 7.71
N LYS A 217 30.86 -11.94 7.38
CA LYS A 217 29.58 -12.53 7.82
C LYS A 217 29.49 -12.65 9.35
N ASN A 218 30.59 -12.99 10.02
CA ASN A 218 30.65 -13.06 11.48
C ASN A 218 30.56 -11.66 12.12
N THR A 219 31.26 -10.66 11.57
CA THR A 219 31.18 -9.26 12.00
C THR A 219 29.75 -8.72 11.82
N ALA A 220 29.15 -8.89 10.64
CA ALA A 220 27.75 -8.51 10.36
C ALA A 220 26.75 -9.15 11.35
N ARG A 221 26.93 -10.45 11.66
CA ARG A 221 26.11 -11.15 12.64
C ARG A 221 26.27 -10.58 14.06
N ALA A 222 27.50 -10.29 14.48
CA ALA A 222 27.78 -9.72 15.79
C ALA A 222 27.19 -8.30 15.93
N LEU A 223 27.33 -7.47 14.88
CA LEU A 223 26.75 -6.13 14.80
C LEU A 223 25.22 -6.15 14.91
N LEU A 224 24.55 -7.04 14.15
CA LEU A 224 23.09 -7.18 14.20
C LEU A 224 22.61 -7.69 15.56
N GLN A 225 23.31 -8.66 16.17
CA GLN A 225 23.01 -9.12 17.53
C GLN A 225 23.20 -8.01 18.57
N ALA A 226 24.24 -7.18 18.43
CA ALA A 226 24.48 -6.05 19.31
C ALA A 226 23.41 -4.96 19.17
N ALA A 227 22.92 -4.70 17.96
CA ALA A 227 21.82 -3.76 17.71
C ALA A 227 20.51 -4.23 18.38
N LEU A 228 20.10 -5.48 18.14
CA LEU A 228 18.92 -6.08 18.75
C LEU A 228 18.98 -6.05 20.29
N ASN A 229 20.14 -6.41 20.87
CA ASN A 229 20.35 -6.41 22.32
C ASN A 229 20.38 -5.00 22.94
N LYS A 230 20.78 -3.97 22.19
CA LYS A 230 20.71 -2.57 22.66
C LYS A 230 19.26 -2.11 22.81
N ASN A 231 18.36 -2.52 21.92
CA ASN A 231 16.95 -2.15 21.99
C ASN A 231 16.25 -2.81 23.19
N VAL A 232 16.49 -4.10 23.47
CA VAL A 232 15.99 -4.77 24.70
C VAL A 232 16.46 -4.04 25.97
N LYS A 233 17.75 -3.72 26.09
CA LYS A 233 18.29 -3.01 27.27
C LYS A 233 17.80 -1.57 27.41
N LYS A 234 17.21 -0.98 26.36
CA LYS A 234 16.60 0.35 26.39
C LYS A 234 15.14 0.31 26.89
N GLU A 235 14.50 -0.85 26.78
CA GLU A 235 13.17 -1.13 27.33
C GLU A 235 13.25 -1.44 28.85
N ASP A 236 14.33 -2.10 29.31
CA ASP A 236 14.49 -2.57 30.71
C ASP A 236 15.04 -1.54 31.73
N VAL A 237 15.26 -0.26 31.39
CA VAL A 237 15.91 0.70 32.34
C VAL A 237 15.15 2.02 32.49
N LYS A 238 14.19 2.02 33.45
CA LYS A 238 13.81 3.21 34.23
C LYS A 238 13.07 2.87 35.54
N GLU A 239 13.72 2.14 36.44
CA GLU A 239 13.31 2.13 37.86
C GLU A 239 14.08 3.20 38.64
N GLU A 240 13.34 4.10 39.31
CA GLU A 240 13.91 5.10 40.22
C GLU A 240 14.18 4.51 41.61
N ASN A 241 15.36 4.76 42.16
CA ASN A 241 15.73 4.33 43.51
C ASN A 241 14.92 5.08 44.58
N ALA A 242 13.96 4.38 45.21
CA ALA A 242 13.35 4.82 46.47
C ALA A 242 13.70 3.82 47.59
N SER A 243 14.41 4.29 48.63
CA SER A 243 14.93 3.45 49.70
C SER A 243 13.97 3.31 50.89
N THR A 244 13.63 2.08 51.30
CA THR A 244 13.17 1.78 52.67
C THR A 244 13.53 0.35 53.10
N ASN A 245 13.91 0.19 54.37
CA ASN A 245 14.36 -1.07 55.00
C ASN A 245 13.20 -2.01 55.37
N GLY A 246 13.43 -3.33 55.41
CA GLY A 246 12.53 -4.22 56.19
C GLY A 246 12.63 -5.75 56.03
N SER A 247 13.58 -6.39 56.73
CA SER A 247 13.52 -7.81 57.19
C SER A 247 13.65 -8.96 56.18
N SER A 248 14.09 -10.12 56.71
CA SER A 248 14.66 -11.27 55.99
C SER A 248 13.77 -12.55 56.08
N PRO A 249 14.24 -13.79 55.80
CA PRO A 249 13.94 -14.44 54.52
C PRO A 249 13.25 -15.82 54.64
N VAL A 250 12.69 -16.32 53.53
CA VAL A 250 12.32 -17.75 53.39
C VAL A 250 12.94 -18.32 52.12
N LYS A 251 13.70 -19.41 52.26
CA LYS A 251 14.22 -20.21 51.14
C LYS A 251 13.14 -21.15 50.62
N SER A 252 13.04 -21.29 49.30
CA SER A 252 12.80 -22.59 48.66
C SER A 252 13.48 -22.62 47.30
N GLU A 253 13.87 -23.82 46.86
CA GLU A 253 14.81 -24.03 45.75
C GLU A 253 14.13 -24.35 44.42
N ASN A 254 14.89 -24.14 43.35
CA ASN A 254 14.88 -24.89 42.10
C ASN A 254 13.63 -24.83 41.19
N GLY A 255 13.68 -23.97 40.19
CA GLY A 255 12.89 -24.07 38.96
C GLY A 255 13.67 -23.48 37.79
N LYS A 256 14.26 -24.33 36.93
CA LYS A 256 14.94 -23.87 35.71
C LYS A 256 13.91 -23.35 34.69
N THR A 257 13.66 -22.04 34.67
CA THR A 257 12.96 -21.40 33.57
C THR A 257 13.92 -21.15 32.41
N SER A 258 13.80 -21.95 31.36
CA SER A 258 14.42 -21.70 30.06
C SER A 258 13.95 -20.35 29.50
N SER A 259 14.87 -19.49 29.09
CA SER A 259 14.55 -18.25 28.38
C SER A 259 13.81 -18.55 27.09
N SER A 260 12.54 -18.14 27.01
CA SER A 260 11.73 -18.25 25.79
C SER A 260 12.24 -17.29 24.73
N GLY A 261 13.05 -17.82 23.81
CA GLY A 261 13.68 -17.06 22.73
C GLY A 261 12.71 -16.54 21.67
N VAL A 262 13.16 -15.49 20.98
CA VAL A 262 12.44 -14.74 19.95
C VAL A 262 11.96 -15.65 18.80
N SER A 263 10.65 -15.65 18.53
CA SER A 263 10.02 -16.49 17.49
C SER A 263 10.29 -16.09 16.03
N TRP A 264 11.15 -15.10 15.78
CA TRP A 264 11.44 -14.61 14.41
C TRP A 264 12.44 -15.51 13.64
N PHE A 265 13.18 -16.39 14.31
CA PHE A 265 14.41 -17.01 13.77
C PHE A 265 14.30 -18.46 13.27
N THR A 266 13.10 -19.03 13.11
CA THR A 266 12.97 -20.48 12.79
C THR A 266 13.37 -20.90 11.38
N ASP A 267 13.54 -19.98 10.43
CA ASP A 267 13.85 -20.30 9.03
C ASP A 267 15.34 -20.12 8.67
N ILE A 268 16.23 -20.82 9.38
CA ILE A 268 17.63 -21.00 8.99
C ILE A 268 17.91 -22.51 8.78
N PRO A 269 18.13 -22.97 7.53
CA PRO A 269 18.48 -24.37 7.28
C PRO A 269 19.88 -24.71 7.82
N MET A 270 19.94 -25.38 8.97
CA MET A 270 21.18 -25.96 9.48
C MET A 270 21.49 -27.27 8.76
N LYS A 271 22.39 -27.23 7.76
CA LYS A 271 23.14 -28.41 7.31
C LYS A 271 24.39 -28.58 8.17
N ASN A 272 24.37 -29.54 9.08
CA ASN A 272 25.61 -30.11 9.62
C ASN A 272 26.07 -31.22 8.67
N GLU A 273 27.21 -31.00 8.01
CA GLU A 273 27.91 -32.06 7.29
C GLU A 273 28.78 -32.85 8.28
N THR A 274 28.44 -34.11 8.53
CA THR A 274 29.38 -35.10 9.06
C THR A 274 29.81 -36.02 7.93
N LYS A 275 31.11 -35.99 7.66
CA LYS A 275 31.79 -36.70 6.58
C LYS A 275 32.21 -38.08 7.09
N ASP A 276 31.85 -39.14 6.37
CA ASP A 276 32.48 -40.46 6.50
C ASP A 276 32.66 -41.08 5.11
N GLU A 277 33.74 -41.85 4.95
CA GLU A 277 34.30 -42.26 3.66
C GLU A 277 33.90 -43.70 3.27
N LYS A 278 33.60 -43.98 1.98
CA LYS A 278 34.47 -44.79 1.08
C LYS A 278 33.84 -45.29 -0.25
N SER A 279 34.73 -45.33 -1.25
CA SER A 279 34.84 -46.29 -2.38
C SER A 279 33.66 -46.55 -3.33
N ASP A 280 33.82 -45.99 -4.54
CA ASP A 280 34.00 -46.72 -5.81
C ASP A 280 32.84 -47.30 -6.65
N THR A 281 32.88 -46.87 -7.92
CA THR A 281 32.62 -47.62 -9.19
C THR A 281 31.20 -47.93 -9.70
N SER A 282 30.82 -47.11 -10.70
CA SER A 282 30.44 -47.49 -12.08
C SER A 282 29.08 -48.15 -12.45
N SER A 283 28.59 -47.69 -13.61
CA SER A 283 27.95 -48.47 -14.70
C SER A 283 26.41 -48.55 -14.80
N SER A 284 25.91 -47.89 -15.85
CA SER A 284 24.88 -48.28 -16.83
C SER A 284 23.77 -49.31 -16.55
N ASP A 285 22.57 -48.85 -16.88
CA ASP A 285 21.57 -49.45 -17.79
C ASP A 285 20.67 -50.66 -17.40
N SER A 286 19.37 -50.36 -17.56
CA SER A 286 18.30 -51.17 -18.17
C SER A 286 17.85 -52.52 -17.57
N GLU A 287 16.59 -52.50 -17.13
CA GLU A 287 15.48 -53.38 -17.52
C GLU A 287 15.45 -54.90 -17.18
N GLU A 288 14.26 -55.27 -16.67
CA GLU A 288 13.56 -56.57 -16.67
C GLU A 288 14.20 -57.88 -16.15
N GLY A 289 13.42 -58.59 -15.30
CA GLY A 289 13.12 -60.00 -15.63
C GLY A 289 12.90 -61.05 -14.52
N GLY A 290 11.79 -60.99 -13.77
CA GLY A 290 11.24 -62.14 -13.00
C GLY A 290 11.97 -62.50 -11.68
N ASN A 291 11.40 -63.17 -10.67
CA ASN A 291 10.08 -63.79 -10.40
C ASN A 291 9.94 -63.94 -8.84
N PHE A 292 8.88 -64.44 -8.17
CA PHE A 292 7.65 -65.17 -8.53
C PHE A 292 6.60 -65.00 -7.37
N SER A 293 5.29 -64.94 -7.66
CA SER A 293 4.16 -65.13 -6.71
C SER A 293 3.93 -64.06 -5.61
N THR A 294 2.70 -63.72 -5.18
CA THR A 294 1.36 -64.28 -5.48
C THR A 294 0.35 -63.20 -5.88
N LEU A 295 -0.37 -63.45 -6.98
CA LEU A 295 -1.81 -63.28 -7.24
C LEU A 295 -2.65 -62.23 -6.47
N ARG A 296 -3.65 -61.55 -7.04
CA ARG A 296 -4.22 -61.31 -8.41
C ARG A 296 -5.63 -60.73 -8.14
N GLU A 297 -6.31 -59.93 -8.96
CA GLU A 297 -6.08 -59.30 -10.25
C GLU A 297 -7.08 -58.12 -10.39
N LEU A 298 -6.73 -57.10 -11.18
CA LEU A 298 -7.52 -56.34 -12.18
C LEU A 298 -9.08 -56.55 -12.27
N LEU A 299 -9.94 -55.66 -12.78
CA LEU A 299 -9.95 -54.25 -13.24
C LEU A 299 -11.43 -53.87 -13.58
N ILE A 300 -11.75 -52.56 -13.60
CA ILE A 300 -12.71 -51.85 -14.52
C ILE A 300 -14.21 -52.30 -14.64
N ARG A 301 -15.08 -51.32 -14.31
CA ARG A 301 -16.45 -50.90 -14.78
C ARG A 301 -17.08 -51.57 -16.04
N PRO A 302 -18.44 -51.51 -16.28
CA PRO A 302 -19.43 -50.53 -15.81
C PRO A 302 -20.81 -51.10 -15.30
N ALA A 303 -21.82 -50.21 -15.19
CA ALA A 303 -23.23 -50.38 -14.74
C ALA A 303 -24.09 -51.34 -15.64
N PRO A 304 -25.38 -51.68 -15.33
CA PRO A 304 -26.33 -51.04 -14.39
C PRO A 304 -27.30 -51.97 -13.58
N GLU A 305 -28.29 -51.34 -12.91
CA GLU A 305 -29.64 -51.85 -12.52
C GLU A 305 -29.85 -52.93 -11.42
N GLY A 306 -31.04 -52.88 -10.78
CA GLY A 306 -31.58 -53.88 -9.84
C GLY A 306 -31.33 -53.59 -8.34
N GLU A 307 -32.07 -52.70 -7.68
CA GLU A 307 -33.36 -52.93 -6.98
C GLU A 307 -33.37 -53.91 -5.77
N VAL A 308 -33.99 -53.43 -4.67
CA VAL A 308 -34.63 -54.18 -3.55
C VAL A 308 -33.68 -55.00 -2.63
N GLN A 309 -33.31 -54.55 -1.42
CA GLN A 309 -34.10 -54.55 -0.15
C GLN A 309 -34.54 -55.95 0.39
N PRO A 310 -34.80 -56.14 1.72
CA PRO A 310 -34.13 -55.56 2.90
C PRO A 310 -34.14 -56.49 4.18
N LYS A 311 -33.67 -55.94 5.34
CA LYS A 311 -34.01 -56.32 6.75
C LYS A 311 -33.52 -57.72 7.25
N LYS A 312 -32.88 -57.83 8.42
CA LYS A 312 -33.37 -57.43 9.76
C LYS A 312 -32.24 -57.12 10.77
N LYS A 313 -32.47 -56.16 11.67
CA LYS A 313 -31.64 -55.88 12.86
C LYS A 313 -31.99 -56.81 14.02
N GLN A 314 -31.02 -57.11 14.90
CA GLN A 314 -31.29 -57.47 16.30
C GLN A 314 -30.32 -56.78 17.29
N LYS A 315 -30.92 -56.15 18.31
CA LYS A 315 -30.46 -55.83 19.68
C LYS A 315 -29.05 -55.26 19.94
N LYS A 316 -29.02 -53.97 20.33
CA LYS A 316 -28.00 -53.36 21.22
C LYS A 316 -28.10 -53.93 22.65
N ASN A 317 -26.97 -53.93 23.37
CA ASN A 317 -26.91 -53.86 24.84
C ASN A 317 -26.41 -52.47 25.28
N LYS A 318 -26.67 -52.09 26.53
CA LYS A 318 -26.44 -50.73 27.06
C LYS A 318 -25.04 -50.57 27.67
N SER A 319 -24.19 -49.75 27.06
CA SER A 319 -23.06 -49.05 27.68
C SER A 319 -23.08 -47.54 27.43
N ASP A 320 -23.70 -47.09 26.34
CA ASP A 320 -23.49 -45.76 25.75
C ASP A 320 -24.42 -44.66 26.32
N LEU A 321 -25.01 -44.85 27.50
CA LEU A 321 -26.03 -43.94 28.08
C LEU A 321 -25.45 -42.69 28.79
N LEU A 322 -24.16 -42.42 28.64
CA LEU A 322 -23.50 -41.21 29.12
C LEU A 322 -23.01 -40.29 27.98
N ASP A 323 -22.82 -40.81 26.76
CA ASP A 323 -22.44 -39.99 25.59
C ASP A 323 -23.66 -39.34 24.90
N ASP A 324 -24.83 -40.00 24.93
CA ASP A 324 -26.07 -39.50 24.30
C ASP A 324 -26.62 -38.19 24.92
N VAL A 325 -26.15 -37.79 26.12
CA VAL A 325 -26.53 -36.51 26.77
C VAL A 325 -25.70 -35.34 26.25
N ILE A 326 -24.52 -35.59 25.65
CA ILE A 326 -23.68 -34.54 25.05
C ILE A 326 -24.05 -34.32 23.56
N SER A 327 -24.54 -35.36 22.87
CA SER A 327 -24.92 -35.29 21.46
C SER A 327 -26.31 -34.68 21.17
N SER A 328 -27.11 -34.35 22.19
CA SER A 328 -28.52 -33.95 22.04
C SER A 328 -28.78 -32.43 22.08
N VAL A 329 -27.74 -31.60 22.01
CA VAL A 329 -27.85 -30.11 21.96
C VAL A 329 -27.45 -29.54 20.59
N VAL A 330 -27.03 -30.38 19.63
CA VAL A 330 -26.65 -29.94 18.27
C VAL A 330 -27.32 -30.82 17.21
N ASP A 331 -28.62 -30.63 16.99
CA ASP A 331 -29.28 -30.89 15.71
C ASP A 331 -30.72 -30.34 15.71
N GLU A 332 -30.89 -29.05 15.35
CA GLU A 332 -32.09 -28.61 14.65
C GLU A 332 -31.72 -27.73 13.46
N LYS A 333 -32.31 -28.07 12.30
CA LYS A 333 -32.23 -27.39 10.99
C LYS A 333 -30.91 -27.48 10.24
N LYS A 334 -30.72 -28.64 9.59
CA LYS A 334 -30.19 -28.66 8.22
C LYS A 334 -31.16 -27.93 7.29
N ASP A 335 -30.75 -26.76 6.82
CA ASP A 335 -31.17 -26.27 5.50
C ASP A 335 -30.13 -26.73 4.45
N ASP A 336 -30.54 -26.80 3.18
CA ASP A 336 -29.80 -27.49 2.11
C ASP A 336 -28.53 -26.72 1.67
N GLY A 337 -27.41 -27.00 2.36
CA GLY A 337 -26.11 -26.37 2.12
C GLY A 337 -25.38 -26.93 0.90
N GLY A 338 -25.53 -26.26 -0.25
CA GLY A 338 -24.74 -26.55 -1.44
C GLY A 338 -23.23 -26.37 -1.21
N ASP A 339 -22.44 -27.36 -1.62
CA ASP A 339 -20.98 -27.43 -1.44
C ASP A 339 -20.26 -26.27 -2.17
N GLY A 340 -19.88 -25.26 -1.39
CA GLY A 340 -19.49 -23.93 -1.87
C GLY A 340 -18.10 -23.86 -2.47
N LYS A 341 -17.92 -24.36 -3.70
CA LYS A 341 -16.78 -23.92 -4.53
C LYS A 341 -16.89 -22.42 -4.78
N PRO A 342 -15.83 -21.61 -4.54
CA PRO A 342 -15.89 -20.17 -4.75
C PRO A 342 -16.24 -19.85 -6.21
N PHE A 343 -17.13 -18.88 -6.41
CA PHE A 343 -17.62 -18.53 -7.74
C PHE A 343 -16.46 -18.09 -8.64
N ALA A 344 -16.37 -18.68 -9.84
CA ALA A 344 -15.28 -18.39 -10.76
C ALA A 344 -15.38 -16.95 -11.28
N LEU A 345 -14.25 -16.23 -11.27
CA LEU A 345 -14.13 -14.92 -11.92
C LEU A 345 -14.50 -15.09 -13.40
N SER A 346 -15.49 -14.33 -13.87
CA SER A 346 -16.16 -14.58 -15.15
C SER A 346 -16.19 -13.35 -16.06
N ASN A 347 -16.04 -12.15 -15.49
CA ASN A 347 -16.10 -10.87 -16.20
C ASN A 347 -14.83 -10.03 -15.98
N VAL A 348 -14.02 -10.34 -14.96
CA VAL A 348 -12.69 -9.74 -14.76
C VAL A 348 -11.59 -10.65 -15.30
N VAL A 349 -10.96 -10.23 -16.39
CA VAL A 349 -9.62 -10.71 -16.76
C VAL A 349 -8.67 -10.29 -15.65
N LYS A 350 -7.89 -11.21 -15.08
CA LYS A 350 -6.75 -10.87 -14.20
C LYS A 350 -5.84 -9.90 -14.95
N ARG A 351 -5.91 -8.60 -14.63
CA ARG A 351 -5.17 -7.55 -15.36
C ARG A 351 -3.67 -7.64 -15.13
N TYR A 352 -3.25 -8.34 -14.08
CA TYR A 352 -1.86 -8.65 -13.79
C TYR A 352 -1.73 -10.12 -13.44
N ASP A 353 -0.76 -10.81 -14.04
CA ASP A 353 -0.31 -12.09 -13.51
C ASP A 353 0.66 -11.78 -12.37
N ARG A 354 0.33 -12.22 -11.15
CA ARG A 354 1.23 -12.00 -10.01
C ARG A 354 2.50 -12.74 -10.31
N SER A 355 3.60 -12.01 -10.47
CA SER A 355 4.93 -12.60 -10.52
C SER A 355 5.06 -13.61 -9.39
N ALA A 356 5.34 -14.88 -9.73
CA ALA A 356 5.49 -15.96 -8.75
C ALA A 356 6.72 -15.78 -7.82
N ARG A 357 7.36 -14.60 -7.87
CA ARG A 357 8.47 -14.12 -7.04
C ARG A 357 8.06 -13.08 -6.00
N GLY A 358 6.76 -12.79 -5.86
CA GLY A 358 6.25 -12.03 -4.72
C GLY A 358 6.40 -12.81 -3.41
N ARG A 359 6.54 -12.11 -2.28
CA ARG A 359 6.53 -12.73 -0.94
C ARG A 359 5.26 -13.56 -0.75
N GLU A 360 5.40 -14.76 -0.19
CA GLU A 360 4.25 -15.60 0.16
C GLU A 360 3.34 -14.85 1.13
N GLU A 361 2.03 -14.86 0.86
CA GLU A 361 1.08 -14.07 1.65
C GLU A 361 0.93 -14.65 3.05
N VAL A 362 1.37 -13.88 4.04
CA VAL A 362 1.23 -14.24 5.44
C VAL A 362 -0.27 -14.28 5.78
N PRO A 363 -0.79 -15.39 6.35
CA PRO A 363 -2.22 -15.52 6.63
C PRO A 363 -2.71 -14.46 7.63
N ILE A 364 -4.02 -14.17 7.57
CA ILE A 364 -4.71 -13.28 8.51
C ILE A 364 -4.44 -13.77 9.93
N ARG A 365 -3.98 -12.86 10.79
CA ARG A 365 -3.88 -13.08 12.23
C ARG A 365 -5.26 -12.83 12.84
N ILE A 366 -5.71 -13.80 13.63
CA ILE A 366 -6.80 -13.65 14.59
C ILE A 366 -6.18 -13.87 15.97
N MET A 367 -6.48 -13.01 16.95
CA MET A 367 -6.01 -13.18 18.33
C MET A 367 -7.08 -12.80 19.36
N THR A 368 -7.02 -13.46 20.51
CA THR A 368 -7.58 -12.96 21.75
C THR A 368 -6.57 -12.07 22.49
N LEU A 369 -7.07 -11.22 23.39
CA LEU A 369 -6.21 -10.39 24.24
C LEU A 369 -5.25 -11.22 25.11
N THR A 370 -5.66 -12.41 25.52
CA THR A 370 -4.83 -13.33 26.32
C THR A 370 -3.59 -13.80 25.56
N GLU A 371 -3.76 -14.18 24.30
CA GLU A 371 -2.65 -14.64 23.44
C GLU A 371 -1.72 -13.47 23.08
N SER A 372 -2.28 -12.30 22.75
CA SER A 372 -1.48 -11.15 22.35
C SER A 372 -0.74 -10.50 23.51
N LYS A 373 -1.24 -10.61 24.76
CA LYS A 373 -0.49 -10.20 25.96
C LYS A 373 0.72 -11.08 26.28
N ILE A 374 0.83 -12.28 25.72
CA ILE A 374 2.07 -13.09 25.80
C ILE A 374 3.14 -12.52 24.87
N LEU A 375 2.74 -11.99 23.70
CA LEU A 375 3.66 -11.41 22.71
C LEU A 375 3.99 -9.93 23.00
N TYR A 376 3.05 -9.19 23.55
CA TYR A 376 3.11 -7.73 23.77
C TYR A 376 2.60 -7.37 25.18
N PRO A 377 3.26 -7.84 26.26
CA PRO A 377 2.76 -7.70 27.63
C PRO A 377 2.50 -6.25 28.03
N ASP A 378 3.42 -5.34 27.71
CA ASP A 378 3.38 -3.95 28.19
C ASP A 378 2.56 -3.02 27.29
N VAL A 379 2.26 -3.41 26.04
CA VAL A 379 1.54 -2.55 25.09
C VAL A 379 0.03 -2.50 25.44
N PRO A 380 -0.59 -1.33 25.59
CA PRO A 380 -2.04 -1.19 25.76
C PRO A 380 -2.79 -1.47 24.44
N HIS A 381 -3.47 -2.61 24.36
CA HIS A 381 -4.19 -3.02 23.15
C HIS A 381 -5.41 -3.90 23.47
N ALA A 382 -6.29 -4.02 22.48
CA ALA A 382 -7.46 -4.89 22.42
C ALA A 382 -7.61 -5.45 21.00
N TRP A 383 -8.63 -6.29 20.80
CA TRP A 383 -9.01 -6.81 19.49
C TRP A 383 -10.50 -6.61 19.23
N LEU A 384 -10.84 -6.29 17.99
CA LEU A 384 -12.19 -6.09 17.47
C LEU A 384 -12.37 -6.95 16.21
N CYS A 385 -13.56 -6.92 15.62
CA CYS A 385 -13.93 -7.74 14.46
C CYS A 385 -13.62 -9.23 14.71
N ASP A 386 -14.04 -9.75 15.86
CA ASP A 386 -13.88 -11.16 16.26
C ASP A 386 -12.40 -11.62 16.27
N GLY A 387 -11.51 -10.73 16.74
CA GLY A 387 -10.08 -10.99 16.87
C GLY A 387 -9.24 -10.62 15.66
N LYS A 388 -9.85 -10.16 14.55
CA LYS A 388 -9.15 -9.82 13.29
C LYS A 388 -8.54 -8.41 13.26
N LEU A 389 -9.10 -7.46 14.02
CA LEU A 389 -8.67 -6.06 14.01
C LEU A 389 -7.89 -5.71 15.29
N LEU A 390 -6.61 -5.37 15.15
CA LEU A 390 -5.83 -4.82 16.25
C LEU A 390 -6.34 -3.42 16.61
N HIS A 391 -6.60 -3.21 17.89
CA HIS A 391 -6.98 -1.93 18.46
C HIS A 391 -5.95 -1.47 19.50
N LEU A 392 -5.13 -0.48 19.15
CA LEU A 392 -4.19 0.17 20.08
C LEU A 392 -4.94 1.25 20.87
N THR A 393 -4.82 1.21 22.20
CA THR A 393 -5.63 2.06 23.11
C THR A 393 -4.85 3.22 23.72
N ASP A 394 -3.54 3.26 23.52
CA ASP A 394 -2.70 4.43 23.80
C ASP A 394 -2.02 4.83 22.48
N PRO A 395 -2.28 6.02 21.92
CA PRO A 395 -1.74 6.43 20.61
C PRO A 395 -0.23 6.68 20.60
N MET A 396 0.37 7.06 21.74
CA MET A 396 1.78 7.47 21.83
C MET A 396 2.68 6.45 22.52
N HIS A 397 2.15 5.28 22.88
CA HIS A 397 2.93 4.22 23.51
C HIS A 397 4.09 3.74 22.60
N PRO A 398 5.36 3.82 23.02
CA PRO A 398 6.51 3.54 22.16
C PRO A 398 6.57 2.08 21.68
N GLY A 399 5.98 1.15 22.44
CA GLY A 399 5.88 -0.26 22.05
C GLY A 399 4.87 -0.58 20.94
N ASN A 400 4.03 0.38 20.50
CA ASN A 400 2.97 0.18 19.50
C ASN A 400 3.47 -0.37 18.16
N TYR A 401 4.69 0.00 17.78
CA TYR A 401 5.39 -0.43 16.57
C TYR A 401 5.40 -1.97 16.39
N LYS A 402 5.68 -2.74 17.45
CA LYS A 402 5.83 -4.21 17.38
C LYS A 402 4.53 -4.95 17.00
N PRO A 403 3.38 -4.75 17.68
CA PRO A 403 2.11 -5.35 17.27
C PRO A 403 1.58 -4.77 15.96
N PHE A 404 1.80 -3.48 15.69
CA PHE A 404 1.43 -2.88 14.41
C PHE A 404 2.10 -3.63 13.24
N GLN A 405 3.42 -3.83 13.28
CA GLN A 405 4.15 -4.55 12.23
C GLN A 405 3.67 -6.00 12.01
N ASP A 406 3.33 -6.74 13.07
CA ASP A 406 2.83 -8.12 12.87
C ASP A 406 1.49 -8.16 12.14
N GLN A 407 0.66 -7.12 12.25
CA GLN A 407 -0.58 -6.97 11.49
C GLN A 407 -0.35 -6.37 10.10
N TRP A 408 0.48 -5.33 10.01
CA TRP A 408 0.64 -4.54 8.80
C TRP A 408 1.22 -5.37 7.65
N LYS A 409 2.21 -6.22 7.93
CA LYS A 409 2.78 -7.18 6.97
C LYS A 409 1.80 -8.23 6.43
N ARG A 410 0.58 -8.33 6.99
CA ARG A 410 -0.51 -9.22 6.56
C ARG A 410 -1.58 -8.47 5.74
N GLY A 411 -1.39 -7.16 5.51
CA GLY A 411 -2.40 -6.31 4.87
C GLY A 411 -3.67 -6.14 5.70
N GLN A 412 -3.56 -6.20 7.04
CA GLN A 412 -4.69 -5.99 7.95
C GLN A 412 -4.76 -4.52 8.38
N PRO A 413 -5.95 -3.88 8.38
CA PRO A 413 -6.11 -2.54 8.93
C PRO A 413 -5.86 -2.54 10.45
N VAL A 414 -5.58 -1.36 11.01
CA VAL A 414 -5.35 -1.17 12.45
C VAL A 414 -6.13 0.04 12.94
N LEU A 415 -6.71 -0.06 14.15
CA LEU A 415 -7.38 1.04 14.83
C LEU A 415 -6.51 1.57 15.95
N VAL A 416 -6.34 2.89 16.06
CA VAL A 416 -5.70 3.55 17.20
C VAL A 416 -6.69 4.57 17.78
N SER A 417 -6.98 4.49 19.08
CA SER A 417 -7.89 5.43 19.75
C SER A 417 -7.18 6.60 20.42
N ASP A 418 -7.98 7.60 20.81
CA ASP A 418 -7.60 8.70 21.69
C ASP A 418 -6.56 9.69 21.16
N VAL A 419 -6.37 9.75 19.84
CA VAL A 419 -5.58 10.80 19.18
C VAL A 419 -6.13 12.21 19.48
N SER A 420 -7.45 12.37 19.65
CA SER A 420 -8.08 13.63 20.07
C SER A 420 -7.81 14.06 21.51
N SER A 421 -7.05 13.27 22.29
CA SER A 421 -6.50 13.72 23.57
C SER A 421 -5.21 14.54 23.41
N ILE A 422 -4.57 14.46 22.25
CA ILE A 422 -3.29 15.12 21.91
C ILE A 422 -3.54 16.39 21.09
N LEU A 423 -4.53 16.37 20.19
CA LEU A 423 -4.92 17.47 19.31
C LEU A 423 -5.49 18.68 20.08
N ASP A 424 -5.24 19.88 19.57
CA ASP A 424 -5.86 21.11 20.07
C ASP A 424 -7.31 21.25 19.58
N LYS A 425 -8.25 21.08 20.51
CA LYS A 425 -9.70 21.12 20.22
C LYS A 425 -10.17 22.46 19.67
N ASP A 426 -9.49 23.55 19.99
CA ASP A 426 -9.88 24.89 19.53
C ASP A 426 -9.50 25.11 18.04
N LEU A 427 -8.61 24.28 17.48
CA LEU A 427 -8.28 24.30 16.05
C LEU A 427 -9.28 23.51 15.20
N TRP A 428 -9.80 22.39 15.71
CA TRP A 428 -10.55 21.40 14.92
C TRP A 428 -12.08 21.52 14.98
N SER A 429 -12.62 22.57 15.62
CA SER A 429 -14.07 22.76 15.72
C SER A 429 -14.69 23.39 14.45
N PRO A 430 -15.98 23.11 14.13
CA PRO A 430 -16.71 23.75 13.02
C PRO A 430 -16.73 25.28 13.11
N GLU A 431 -16.88 25.82 14.32
CA GLU A 431 -16.85 27.25 14.62
C GLU A 431 -15.49 27.85 14.24
N SER A 432 -14.40 27.13 14.53
CA SER A 432 -13.03 27.51 14.23
C SER A 432 -12.78 27.58 12.71
N PHE A 433 -13.24 26.57 11.96
CA PHE A 433 -13.18 26.62 10.49
C PHE A 433 -14.11 27.69 9.88
N SER A 434 -15.28 27.94 10.48
CA SER A 434 -16.22 29.01 10.04
C SER A 434 -15.64 30.41 10.28
N ARG A 435 -14.91 30.60 11.38
CA ARG A 435 -14.19 31.84 11.69
C ARG A 435 -13.04 32.07 10.71
N ASP A 436 -12.20 31.06 10.49
CA ASP A 436 -10.95 31.21 9.75
C ASP A 436 -11.16 31.21 8.22
N PHE A 437 -12.09 30.40 7.71
CA PHE A 437 -12.29 30.17 6.27
C PHE A 437 -13.72 30.39 5.77
N GLY A 438 -14.64 30.87 6.61
CA GLY A 438 -16.06 30.96 6.26
C GLY A 438 -16.37 31.78 5.01
N ASP A 439 -15.54 32.77 4.68
CA ASP A 439 -15.77 33.66 3.53
C ASP A 439 -15.14 33.12 2.23
N THR A 440 -14.31 32.06 2.32
CA THR A 440 -13.74 31.33 1.18
C THR A 440 -14.84 30.70 0.34
N ARG A 441 -14.67 30.72 -0.98
CA ARG A 441 -15.57 30.05 -1.93
C ARG A 441 -15.16 28.60 -2.13
N VAL A 442 -16.12 27.71 -1.94
CA VAL A 442 -15.93 26.26 -2.02
C VAL A 442 -17.03 25.62 -2.87
N ASP A 443 -16.68 24.52 -3.52
CA ASP A 443 -17.65 23.63 -4.12
C ASP A 443 -18.09 22.59 -3.09
N LEU A 444 -19.40 22.34 -3.02
CA LEU A 444 -19.98 21.30 -2.18
C LEU A 444 -20.52 20.19 -3.08
N VAL A 445 -20.62 18.96 -2.57
CA VAL A 445 -21.31 17.85 -3.27
C VAL A 445 -22.46 17.36 -2.42
N ASN A 446 -23.64 17.23 -3.01
CA ASN A 446 -24.79 16.58 -2.37
C ASN A 446 -24.58 15.06 -2.40
N CYS A 447 -24.41 14.45 -1.23
CA CYS A 447 -24.11 13.02 -1.09
C CYS A 447 -25.23 12.10 -1.60
N ALA A 448 -26.47 12.58 -1.68
CA ALA A 448 -27.61 11.78 -2.14
C ALA A 448 -27.75 11.75 -3.68
N SER A 449 -27.32 12.81 -4.37
CA SER A 449 -27.45 12.93 -5.84
C SER A 449 -26.12 12.89 -6.60
N GLY A 450 -24.99 13.04 -5.90
CA GLY A 450 -23.66 13.19 -6.50
C GLY A 450 -23.43 14.55 -7.19
N LEU A 451 -24.43 15.44 -7.20
CA LEU A 451 -24.35 16.72 -7.90
C LEU A 451 -23.50 17.74 -7.11
N VAL A 452 -22.69 18.50 -7.85
CA VAL A 452 -21.93 19.64 -7.32
C VAL A 452 -22.85 20.84 -7.12
N VAL A 453 -22.75 21.47 -5.95
CA VAL A 453 -23.35 22.77 -5.61
C VAL A 453 -22.20 23.78 -5.54
N PRO A 454 -21.88 24.47 -6.65
CA PRO A 454 -20.62 25.22 -6.76
C PRO A 454 -20.64 26.58 -6.05
N ASN A 455 -19.44 27.12 -5.82
CA ASN A 455 -19.19 28.52 -5.45
C ASN A 455 -19.99 29.03 -4.22
N GLN A 456 -20.17 28.18 -3.20
CA GLN A 456 -20.80 28.58 -1.95
C GLN A 456 -19.77 29.20 -0.99
N PRO A 457 -20.14 30.18 -0.15
CA PRO A 457 -19.33 30.57 1.00
C PRO A 457 -19.24 29.38 1.96
N ALA A 458 -18.02 29.02 2.39
CA ALA A 458 -17.81 27.89 3.31
C ALA A 458 -18.59 28.04 4.63
N ARG A 459 -18.84 29.28 5.09
CA ARG A 459 -19.68 29.61 6.25
C ARG A 459 -21.05 28.93 6.15
N LYS A 460 -21.68 28.86 4.98
CA LYS A 460 -22.98 28.16 4.83
C LYS A 460 -22.91 26.66 5.12
N PHE A 461 -21.74 26.05 4.89
CA PHE A 461 -21.50 24.66 5.21
C PHE A 461 -21.22 24.49 6.72
N TRP A 462 -20.36 25.30 7.30
CA TRP A 462 -20.03 25.22 8.73
C TRP A 462 -21.23 25.56 9.64
N ASP A 463 -21.96 26.63 9.33
CA ASP A 463 -23.22 26.98 10.01
C ASP A 463 -24.27 25.85 9.92
N GLY A 464 -24.27 25.09 8.82
CA GLY A 464 -25.16 23.94 8.61
C GLY A 464 -24.70 22.64 9.27
N PHE A 465 -23.45 22.59 9.73
CA PHE A 465 -22.86 21.52 10.53
C PHE A 465 -23.33 21.61 11.99
N GLU A 466 -23.35 22.84 12.53
CA GLU A 466 -23.89 23.13 13.87
C GLU A 466 -25.42 23.07 13.91
N LEU A 467 -26.11 23.56 12.87
CA LEU A 467 -27.57 23.72 12.84
C LEU A 467 -28.19 23.20 11.53
N ALA A 468 -28.94 22.12 11.63
CA ALA A 468 -29.67 21.50 10.52
C ALA A 468 -30.63 22.47 9.82
N ALA A 469 -31.23 23.40 10.56
CA ALA A 469 -32.09 24.46 10.01
C ALA A 469 -31.37 25.42 9.06
N LYS A 470 -30.04 25.62 9.24
CA LYS A 470 -29.21 26.48 8.38
C LYS A 470 -28.66 25.78 7.13
N ARG A 471 -28.80 24.45 7.02
CA ARG A 471 -28.34 23.69 5.84
C ARG A 471 -29.02 24.18 4.57
N LEU A 472 -28.25 24.22 3.47
CA LEU A 472 -28.80 24.44 2.12
C LEU A 472 -29.86 23.39 1.80
N ARG A 473 -30.90 23.78 1.06
CA ARG A 473 -32.04 22.93 0.72
C ARG A 473 -32.05 22.58 -0.76
N ASP A 474 -32.59 21.41 -1.08
CA ASP A 474 -32.83 20.97 -2.45
C ASP A 474 -34.08 21.64 -3.06
N GLU A 475 -34.39 21.30 -4.31
CA GLU A 475 -35.57 21.78 -5.05
C GLU A 475 -36.91 21.41 -4.38
N ARG A 476 -36.91 20.41 -3.49
CA ARG A 476 -38.08 19.96 -2.73
C ARG A 476 -38.17 20.61 -1.35
N GLY A 477 -37.23 21.50 -1.01
CA GLY A 477 -37.14 22.18 0.27
C GLY A 477 -36.53 21.33 1.40
N ALA A 478 -36.03 20.12 1.11
CA ALA A 478 -35.41 19.25 2.11
C ALA A 478 -33.94 19.68 2.35
N PRO A 479 -33.44 19.63 3.60
CA PRO A 479 -32.04 19.97 3.90
C PRO A 479 -31.09 18.94 3.27
N MET A 480 -30.11 19.42 2.50
CA MET A 480 -29.16 18.56 1.81
C MET A 480 -28.12 17.95 2.76
N VAL A 481 -27.70 16.72 2.47
CA VAL A 481 -26.50 16.09 3.06
C VAL A 481 -25.32 16.46 2.15
N LEU A 482 -24.41 17.29 2.66
CA LEU A 482 -23.33 17.88 1.86
C LEU A 482 -21.97 17.37 2.32
N LYS A 483 -21.02 17.32 1.39
CA LYS A 483 -19.58 17.22 1.66
C LYS A 483 -18.82 18.38 1.01
N LEU A 484 -17.74 18.83 1.67
CA LEU A 484 -16.76 19.71 1.05
C LEU A 484 -16.04 18.93 -0.06
N LYS A 485 -15.91 19.54 -1.24
CA LYS A 485 -15.22 18.94 -2.38
C LYS A 485 -13.78 19.43 -2.41
N ASP A 486 -12.82 18.50 -2.43
CA ASP A 486 -11.39 18.73 -2.67
C ASP A 486 -10.83 19.95 -1.91
N TRP A 487 -11.13 20.03 -0.60
CA TRP A 487 -10.73 21.15 0.26
C TRP A 487 -9.74 20.67 1.34
N PRO A 488 -8.57 21.30 1.52
CA PRO A 488 -8.01 22.43 0.75
C PRO A 488 -7.79 22.18 -0.75
N PRO A 489 -8.05 23.18 -1.62
CA PRO A 489 -7.94 23.03 -3.06
C PRO A 489 -6.49 23.19 -3.54
N GLY A 490 -5.79 22.08 -3.76
CA GLY A 490 -4.55 22.01 -4.55
C GLY A 490 -3.27 22.62 -3.95
N GLU A 491 -3.37 23.44 -2.91
CA GLU A 491 -2.25 23.96 -2.11
C GLU A 491 -1.86 22.95 -0.99
N ASP A 492 -0.61 22.97 -0.52
CA ASP A 492 -0.21 22.13 0.63
C ASP A 492 -1.00 22.58 1.87
N PHE A 493 -1.56 21.62 2.61
CA PHE A 493 -2.25 21.86 3.87
C PHE A 493 -1.33 22.59 4.87
N ALA A 494 -0.01 22.35 4.80
CA ALA A 494 0.99 23.07 5.57
C ALA A 494 1.09 24.57 5.24
N GLU A 495 0.81 24.97 4.00
CA GLU A 495 0.82 26.36 3.56
C GLU A 495 -0.48 27.08 3.91
N LEU A 496 -1.64 26.44 3.66
CA LEU A 496 -2.95 27.06 3.92
C LEU A 496 -3.32 27.06 5.42
N MET A 497 -2.92 26.02 6.17
CA MET A 497 -3.33 25.81 7.56
C MET A 497 -2.18 25.35 8.48
N PRO A 498 -1.07 26.11 8.58
CA PRO A 498 0.15 25.69 9.28
C PRO A 498 -0.09 25.24 10.74
N ALA A 499 -0.88 25.97 11.52
CA ALA A 499 -1.16 25.59 12.91
C ALA A 499 -1.90 24.23 13.03
N ARG A 500 -2.81 23.92 12.10
CA ARG A 500 -3.51 22.63 12.04
C ARG A 500 -2.62 21.52 11.50
N PHE A 501 -1.71 21.86 10.58
CA PHE A 501 -0.70 20.94 10.08
C PHE A 501 0.24 20.48 11.19
N ASP A 502 0.83 21.43 11.93
CA ASP A 502 1.76 21.16 13.03
C ASP A 502 1.08 20.36 14.16
N ASP A 503 -0.16 20.71 14.50
CA ASP A 503 -0.95 20.00 15.51
C ASP A 503 -1.25 18.55 15.11
N LEU A 504 -1.65 18.32 13.84
CA LEU A 504 -1.86 16.97 13.31
C LEU A 504 -0.56 16.16 13.30
N MET A 505 0.52 16.71 12.73
CA MET A 505 1.81 16.02 12.59
C MET A 505 2.42 15.63 13.94
N ARG A 506 2.15 16.40 14.99
CA ARG A 506 2.52 16.11 16.39
C ARG A 506 1.67 15.00 17.01
N ALA A 507 0.41 14.85 16.58
CA ALA A 507 -0.56 13.92 17.14
C ALA A 507 -0.71 12.59 16.38
N LEU A 508 -0.18 12.49 15.15
CA LEU A 508 -0.26 11.27 14.35
C LEU A 508 0.39 10.08 15.09
N PRO A 509 -0.36 8.99 15.37
CA PRO A 509 0.20 7.80 16.00
C PRO A 509 1.15 7.08 15.04
N LEU A 510 2.06 6.26 15.59
CA LEU A 510 3.07 5.52 14.82
C LEU A 510 3.89 6.44 13.91
N ALA A 511 4.39 7.54 14.46
CA ALA A 511 5.11 8.60 13.76
C ALA A 511 6.32 8.11 12.93
N GLU A 512 6.89 6.94 13.24
CA GLU A 512 7.87 6.26 12.39
C GLU A 512 7.37 6.01 10.97
N TYR A 513 6.09 5.67 10.81
CA TYR A 513 5.41 5.39 9.55
C TYR A 513 4.67 6.61 9.00
N THR A 514 4.00 7.37 9.88
CA THR A 514 3.01 8.38 9.47
C THR A 514 3.59 9.78 9.33
N SER A 515 4.72 10.10 9.98
CA SER A 515 5.35 11.43 9.82
C SER A 515 5.98 11.58 8.44
N ARG A 516 5.94 12.79 7.87
CA ARG A 516 6.72 13.16 6.66
C ARG A 516 8.24 12.96 6.82
N ASN A 517 8.74 12.88 8.06
CA ASN A 517 10.15 12.58 8.40
C ASN A 517 10.32 11.22 9.09
N GLY A 518 9.31 10.35 9.03
CA GLY A 518 9.30 9.05 9.68
C GLY A 518 10.37 8.11 9.11
N ARG A 519 11.15 7.47 9.99
CA ARG A 519 12.23 6.52 9.60
C ARG A 519 11.74 5.33 8.78
N LEU A 520 10.46 4.98 8.87
CA LEU A 520 9.79 3.93 8.11
C LEU A 520 8.86 4.46 7.02
N ASN A 521 8.58 5.77 6.97
CA ASN A 521 7.94 6.40 5.82
C ASN A 521 8.94 6.53 4.68
N LEU A 522 8.87 5.64 3.68
CA LEU A 522 9.86 5.62 2.61
C LEU A 522 9.85 6.88 1.73
N ALA A 523 8.73 7.59 1.66
CA ALA A 523 8.65 8.87 0.95
C ALA A 523 9.57 9.95 1.55
N ALA A 524 9.89 9.86 2.85
CA ALA A 524 10.83 10.76 3.53
C ALA A 524 12.26 10.70 2.96
N ARG A 525 12.60 9.62 2.25
CA ARG A 525 13.96 9.36 1.71
C ARG A 525 14.20 9.87 0.30
N LEU A 526 13.22 10.51 -0.32
CA LEU A 526 13.46 11.24 -1.57
C LEU A 526 14.33 12.47 -1.28
N PRO A 527 15.52 12.61 -1.90
CA PRO A 527 16.37 13.78 -1.74
C PRO A 527 15.64 15.07 -2.16
N GLU A 528 15.97 16.20 -1.55
CA GLU A 528 15.30 17.50 -1.77
C GLU A 528 15.33 18.02 -3.22
N CYS A 529 16.20 17.47 -4.08
CA CYS A 529 16.20 17.78 -5.50
C CYS A 529 14.99 17.15 -6.25
N PHE A 530 14.44 16.06 -5.75
CA PHE A 530 13.22 15.45 -6.28
C PHE A 530 11.99 16.19 -5.76
N VAL A 531 10.99 16.37 -6.63
CA VAL A 531 9.64 16.76 -6.20
C VAL A 531 9.11 15.63 -5.31
N ARG A 532 8.73 15.91 -4.06
CA ARG A 532 8.10 14.91 -3.19
C ARG A 532 6.68 14.60 -3.68
N PRO A 533 6.17 13.36 -3.49
CA PRO A 533 4.76 13.07 -3.72
C PRO A 533 3.89 13.91 -2.77
N ASP A 534 2.74 14.38 -3.28
CA ASP A 534 1.68 14.94 -2.44
C ASP A 534 0.97 13.78 -1.73
N LEU A 535 1.31 13.59 -0.46
CA LEU A 535 0.74 12.57 0.43
C LEU A 535 -0.30 13.16 1.41
N GLY A 536 -0.84 14.34 1.10
CA GLY A 536 -1.67 15.07 2.03
C GLY A 536 -0.87 15.89 3.05
N PRO A 537 -1.50 16.33 4.17
CA PRO A 537 -2.77 15.81 4.65
C PRO A 537 -3.97 16.31 3.84
N LYS A 538 -5.01 15.47 3.72
CA LYS A 538 -6.27 15.78 3.03
C LYS A 538 -7.45 15.78 4.00
N MET A 539 -8.34 16.76 3.91
CA MET A 539 -9.51 16.88 4.79
C MET A 539 -10.76 16.27 4.16
N TYR A 540 -11.48 15.45 4.92
CA TYR A 540 -12.71 14.78 4.48
C TYR A 540 -13.85 15.17 5.43
N THR A 541 -14.60 16.20 5.04
CA THR A 541 -15.65 16.78 5.89
C THR A 541 -17.01 16.74 5.21
N ALA A 542 -17.98 16.16 5.92
CA ALA A 542 -19.33 15.94 5.41
C ALA A 542 -20.35 15.78 6.54
N TYR A 543 -21.60 16.15 6.27
CA TYR A 543 -22.72 15.88 7.16
C TYR A 543 -23.01 14.37 7.27
N GLY A 544 -23.61 13.95 8.38
CA GLY A 544 -24.14 12.60 8.58
C GLY A 544 -25.47 12.38 7.84
N GLY A 545 -25.75 11.14 7.46
CA GLY A 545 -27.00 10.83 6.75
C GLY A 545 -27.17 9.39 6.23
N ALA A 546 -28.13 9.23 5.33
CA ALA A 546 -28.38 7.99 4.60
C ALA A 546 -27.57 7.99 3.29
N GLY A 547 -26.76 6.95 3.06
CA GLY A 547 -25.88 6.81 1.91
C GLY A 547 -24.40 6.68 2.28
N GLY A 548 -23.55 6.35 1.31
CA GLY A 548 -22.10 6.43 1.46
C GLY A 548 -21.62 7.87 1.30
N THR A 549 -20.78 8.35 2.21
CA THR A 549 -20.12 9.66 2.07
C THR A 549 -18.87 9.56 1.19
N THR A 550 -18.18 8.42 1.29
CA THR A 550 -17.09 8.01 0.40
C THR A 550 -17.44 6.62 -0.14
N ASN A 551 -17.52 6.51 -1.46
CA ASN A 551 -17.80 5.25 -2.15
C ASN A 551 -16.60 4.29 -2.05
N LEU A 552 -16.82 3.06 -2.48
CA LEU A 552 -15.78 2.03 -2.53
C LEU A 552 -14.67 2.43 -3.50
N HIS A 553 -13.46 2.54 -2.99
CA HIS A 553 -12.25 2.86 -3.75
C HIS A 553 -11.03 2.21 -3.09
N LEU A 554 -9.86 2.36 -3.70
CA LEU A 554 -8.57 1.96 -3.15
C LEU A 554 -7.49 2.96 -3.57
N ASP A 555 -6.46 3.10 -2.72
CA ASP A 555 -5.36 4.04 -2.93
C ASP A 555 -4.04 3.32 -3.25
N VAL A 556 -3.09 4.04 -3.84
CA VAL A 556 -1.77 3.51 -4.24
C VAL A 556 -0.83 3.39 -3.04
N SER A 557 -0.98 4.29 -2.07
CA SER A 557 -0.22 4.43 -0.84
C SER A 557 -0.97 3.85 0.36
N ASP A 558 -0.28 3.71 1.48
CA ASP A 558 -0.88 3.51 2.78
C ASP A 558 -1.49 4.82 3.29
N ALA A 559 -2.51 4.75 4.15
CA ALA A 559 -3.14 5.94 4.72
C ALA A 559 -3.50 5.76 6.20
N VAL A 560 -3.48 6.87 6.96
CA VAL A 560 -4.05 6.97 8.31
C VAL A 560 -5.13 8.04 8.34
N ASN A 561 -6.37 7.68 8.69
CA ASN A 561 -7.51 8.60 8.75
C ASN A 561 -7.93 8.89 10.19
N VAL A 562 -7.78 10.14 10.64
CA VAL A 562 -8.12 10.59 12.00
C VAL A 562 -9.46 11.30 12.03
N MET A 563 -10.37 10.85 12.91
CA MET A 563 -11.61 11.56 13.24
C MET A 563 -11.33 12.70 14.24
N VAL A 564 -10.99 13.88 13.73
CA VAL A 564 -10.61 15.04 14.55
C VAL A 564 -11.81 15.68 15.26
N HIS A 565 -13.00 15.69 14.63
CA HIS A 565 -14.25 16.18 15.24
C HIS A 565 -15.47 15.46 14.67
N ALA A 566 -16.47 15.19 15.52
CA ALA A 566 -17.81 14.83 15.03
C ALA A 566 -18.91 15.21 16.02
N SER A 567 -20.08 15.58 15.49
CA SER A 567 -21.25 15.99 16.27
C SER A 567 -22.57 15.71 15.54
N ALA A 568 -23.67 15.68 16.28
CA ALA A 568 -24.99 15.90 15.70
C ALA A 568 -25.30 17.41 15.72
N PRO A 569 -26.07 17.96 14.77
CA PRO A 569 -26.52 19.35 14.84
C PRO A 569 -27.33 19.59 16.12
N ALA A 570 -27.13 20.76 16.74
CA ALA A 570 -27.70 21.08 18.06
C ALA A 570 -29.24 21.17 18.06
N ASP A 571 -29.83 21.51 16.90
CA ASP A 571 -31.28 21.56 16.65
C ASP A 571 -31.87 20.24 16.14
N ALA A 572 -31.05 19.18 15.99
CA ALA A 572 -31.43 17.88 15.44
C ALA A 572 -30.92 16.69 16.31
N PRO A 573 -31.21 16.64 17.63
CA PRO A 573 -30.68 15.62 18.55
C PRO A 573 -31.15 14.19 18.24
N GLU A 574 -32.22 14.01 17.46
CA GLU A 574 -32.64 12.72 16.94
C GLU A 574 -31.59 12.08 16.02
N ARG A 575 -30.74 12.86 15.35
CA ARG A 575 -29.63 12.34 14.52
C ARG A 575 -28.62 11.51 15.31
N ALA A 576 -28.35 11.89 16.56
CA ALA A 576 -27.51 11.08 17.44
C ALA A 576 -28.15 9.71 17.77
N ARG A 577 -29.49 9.66 17.85
CA ARG A 577 -30.23 8.40 18.07
C ARG A 577 -30.31 7.55 16.80
N GLU A 578 -30.42 8.17 15.62
CA GLU A 578 -30.32 7.50 14.32
C GLU A 578 -28.92 6.89 14.14
N ALA A 579 -27.86 7.64 14.45
CA ALA A 579 -26.47 7.17 14.42
C ALA A 579 -26.24 5.97 15.34
N ALA A 580 -26.75 6.02 16.57
CA ALA A 580 -26.66 4.91 17.52
C ALA A 580 -27.36 3.64 17.00
N ARG A 581 -28.59 3.75 16.46
CA ARG A 581 -29.30 2.61 15.85
C ARG A 581 -28.54 2.04 14.66
N ALA A 582 -28.08 2.90 13.74
CA ALA A 582 -27.31 2.49 12.57
C ALA A 582 -25.99 1.80 12.93
N ALA A 583 -25.40 2.10 14.10
CA ALA A 583 -24.24 1.42 14.64
C ALA A 583 -24.56 0.04 15.24
N GLU A 584 -25.74 -0.15 15.84
CA GLU A 584 -26.21 -1.46 16.31
C GLU A 584 -26.57 -2.38 15.13
N ASP A 585 -27.12 -1.82 14.06
CA ASP A 585 -27.45 -2.52 12.81
C ASP A 585 -26.24 -2.72 11.87
N ALA A 586 -25.06 -2.20 12.22
CA ALA A 586 -23.87 -2.19 11.36
C ALA A 586 -23.25 -3.59 11.11
N GLY A 587 -23.72 -4.64 11.80
CA GLY A 587 -23.15 -5.99 11.69
C GLY A 587 -21.80 -6.16 12.40
N VAL A 588 -21.43 -5.25 13.31
CA VAL A 588 -20.15 -5.32 14.04
C VAL A 588 -20.21 -6.27 15.24
N ASP A 589 -19.03 -6.68 15.70
CA ASP A 589 -18.83 -7.63 16.81
C ASP A 589 -19.28 -7.07 18.17
N VAL A 590 -19.39 -7.97 19.17
CA VAL A 590 -19.89 -7.62 20.51
C VAL A 590 -19.00 -6.57 21.20
N LEU A 591 -17.69 -6.59 20.95
CA LEU A 591 -16.74 -5.65 21.53
C LEU A 591 -16.88 -4.25 20.92
N ALA A 592 -17.01 -4.13 19.59
CA ALA A 592 -17.31 -2.85 18.94
C ALA A 592 -18.66 -2.28 19.38
N ARG A 593 -19.71 -3.11 19.57
CA ARG A 593 -21.01 -2.65 20.11
C ARG A 593 -20.88 -2.11 21.54
N ARG A 594 -20.13 -2.79 22.41
CA ARG A 594 -19.86 -2.31 23.78
C ARG A 594 -19.11 -0.99 23.76
N ARG A 595 -18.09 -0.87 22.90
CA ARG A 595 -17.33 0.36 22.68
C ARG A 595 -18.22 1.50 22.21
N ALA A 596 -19.07 1.27 21.22
CA ALA A 596 -20.00 2.26 20.64
C ALA A 596 -21.03 2.80 21.64
N ARG A 597 -21.38 2.03 22.69
CA ARG A 597 -22.27 2.47 23.77
C ARG A 597 -21.60 3.38 24.79
N VAL A 598 -20.27 3.31 24.93
CA VAL A 598 -19.47 4.21 25.78
C VAL A 598 -19.00 5.44 25.00
N ARG A 599 -18.63 5.25 23.73
CA ARG A 599 -18.19 6.31 22.81
C ARG A 599 -19.08 6.29 21.56
N PRO A 600 -20.02 7.23 21.42
CA PRO A 600 -20.87 7.31 20.24
C PRO A 600 -20.04 7.32 18.94
N PRO A 601 -20.29 6.40 18.00
CA PRO A 601 -19.54 6.32 16.75
C PRO A 601 -20.01 7.38 15.76
N ALA A 602 -19.07 7.92 14.99
CA ALA A 602 -19.30 9.00 14.05
C ALA A 602 -19.32 8.53 12.58
N ALA A 603 -18.58 7.47 12.24
CA ALA A 603 -18.59 6.87 10.92
C ALA A 603 -18.50 5.33 10.96
N LEU A 604 -19.11 4.69 9.95
CA LEU A 604 -19.00 3.26 9.68
C LEU A 604 -18.14 3.04 8.45
N TRP A 605 -17.07 2.27 8.60
CA TRP A 605 -16.18 1.83 7.55
C TRP A 605 -16.44 0.37 7.18
N HIS A 606 -16.24 0.04 5.91
CA HIS A 606 -15.99 -1.33 5.49
C HIS A 606 -14.67 -1.34 4.72
N ILE A 607 -13.70 -2.14 5.19
CA ILE A 607 -12.38 -2.30 4.56
C ILE A 607 -12.24 -3.77 4.14
N TYR A 608 -11.70 -4.02 2.95
CA TYR A 608 -11.47 -5.36 2.40
C TYR A 608 -9.97 -5.60 2.19
N ALA A 609 -9.54 -6.85 2.29
CA ALA A 609 -8.14 -7.19 2.03
C ALA A 609 -7.79 -6.89 0.56
N ALA A 610 -6.60 -6.34 0.33
CA ALA A 610 -6.19 -5.89 -1.01
C ALA A 610 -6.30 -6.98 -2.08
N ARG A 611 -5.99 -8.23 -1.75
CA ARG A 611 -6.09 -9.41 -2.62
C ARG A 611 -7.49 -9.72 -3.14
N ASP A 612 -8.54 -9.26 -2.45
CA ASP A 612 -9.93 -9.54 -2.80
C ASP A 612 -10.53 -8.46 -3.74
N ALA A 613 -9.75 -7.42 -4.10
CA ALA A 613 -10.16 -6.36 -5.00
C ALA A 613 -10.69 -6.86 -6.37
N ASP A 614 -10.08 -7.89 -6.96
CA ASP A 614 -10.54 -8.43 -8.26
C ASP A 614 -11.86 -9.19 -8.16
N LYS A 615 -12.14 -9.85 -7.01
CA LYS A 615 -13.43 -10.48 -6.74
C LYS A 615 -14.53 -9.43 -6.57
N ILE A 616 -14.20 -8.33 -5.88
CA ILE A 616 -15.07 -7.16 -5.72
C ILE A 616 -15.39 -6.52 -7.07
N ARG A 617 -14.38 -6.32 -7.93
CA ARG A 617 -14.59 -5.83 -9.31
C ARG A 617 -15.52 -6.74 -10.11
N ASP A 618 -15.35 -8.06 -10.03
CA ASP A 618 -16.18 -9.03 -10.76
C ASP A 618 -17.65 -9.02 -10.27
N LEU A 619 -17.88 -8.87 -8.97
CA LEU A 619 -19.22 -8.67 -8.41
C LEU A 619 -19.87 -7.39 -8.95
N LEU A 620 -19.14 -6.27 -8.93
CA LEU A 620 -19.68 -4.97 -9.32
C LEU A 620 -19.99 -4.91 -10.83
N VAL A 621 -19.12 -5.45 -11.68
CA VAL A 621 -19.38 -5.56 -13.12
C VAL A 621 -20.60 -6.44 -13.40
N ARG A 622 -20.80 -7.55 -12.66
CA ARG A 622 -22.04 -8.34 -12.79
C ARG A 622 -23.27 -7.56 -12.33
N ALA A 623 -23.20 -6.84 -11.22
CA ALA A 623 -24.31 -6.00 -10.74
C ALA A 623 -24.68 -4.86 -11.71
N GLU A 624 -23.72 -4.34 -12.49
CA GLU A 624 -23.97 -3.39 -13.59
C GLU A 624 -24.68 -4.06 -14.77
N LEU A 625 -24.20 -5.22 -15.22
CA LEU A 625 -24.81 -6.00 -16.30
C LEU A 625 -26.25 -6.42 -15.97
N GLU A 626 -26.50 -6.85 -14.72
CA GLU A 626 -27.84 -7.19 -14.21
C GLU A 626 -28.79 -5.99 -14.18
N ARG A 627 -28.27 -4.77 -13.99
CA ARG A 627 -29.02 -3.51 -14.10
C ARG A 627 -29.19 -3.03 -15.54
N GLY A 628 -28.75 -3.81 -16.53
CA GLY A 628 -28.86 -3.50 -17.96
C GLY A 628 -27.79 -2.52 -18.48
N ALA A 629 -26.79 -2.17 -17.67
CA ALA A 629 -25.68 -1.36 -18.13
C ALA A 629 -24.77 -2.15 -19.08
N ARG A 630 -24.01 -1.43 -19.92
CA ARG A 630 -23.01 -2.00 -20.82
C ARG A 630 -21.64 -1.35 -20.55
N PRO A 631 -20.95 -1.75 -19.46
CA PRO A 631 -19.65 -1.19 -19.12
C PRO A 631 -18.64 -1.45 -20.24
N ARG A 632 -17.69 -0.52 -20.41
CA ARG A 632 -16.60 -0.65 -21.40
C ARG A 632 -15.59 -1.70 -20.91
N ALA A 633 -14.82 -2.33 -21.80
CA ALA A 633 -13.79 -3.31 -21.43
C ALA A 633 -12.70 -2.76 -20.46
N GLN A 634 -12.51 -1.44 -20.45
CA GLN A 634 -11.57 -0.72 -19.58
C GLN A 634 -12.20 -0.20 -18.28
N HIS A 635 -13.51 -0.39 -18.07
CA HIS A 635 -14.24 0.02 -16.86
C HIS A 635 -13.62 -0.60 -15.61
N ASP A 636 -13.59 0.12 -14.49
CA ASP A 636 -13.13 -0.41 -13.21
C ASP A 636 -13.93 0.24 -12.07
N PRO A 637 -15.02 -0.41 -11.61
CA PRO A 637 -15.98 0.23 -10.69
C PRO A 637 -15.39 0.60 -9.32
N VAL A 638 -14.19 0.10 -9.00
CA VAL A 638 -13.45 0.48 -7.78
C VAL A 638 -12.58 1.72 -8.02
N HIS A 639 -11.94 1.86 -9.19
CA HIS A 639 -11.20 3.09 -9.53
C HIS A 639 -12.12 4.26 -9.91
N ASP A 640 -13.24 3.96 -10.60
CA ASP A 640 -14.26 4.95 -10.99
C ASP A 640 -15.11 5.44 -9.79
N GLN A 641 -14.95 4.82 -8.60
CA GLN A 641 -15.60 5.18 -7.32
C GLN A 641 -17.14 5.26 -7.39
N THR A 642 -17.78 4.44 -8.24
CA THR A 642 -19.22 4.56 -8.56
C THR A 642 -20.15 3.82 -7.59
N TRP A 643 -19.61 2.94 -6.74
CA TRP A 643 -20.41 2.01 -5.93
C TRP A 643 -20.22 2.17 -4.42
N TYR A 644 -21.28 1.91 -3.66
CA TYR A 644 -21.22 1.66 -2.22
C TYR A 644 -21.88 0.29 -1.95
N LEU A 645 -21.16 -0.62 -1.30
CA LEU A 645 -21.64 -1.95 -0.94
C LEU A 645 -22.60 -1.83 0.26
N ASP A 646 -23.90 -1.81 -0.02
CA ASP A 646 -24.95 -1.94 0.98
C ASP A 646 -24.98 -3.33 1.64
N ALA A 647 -25.90 -3.56 2.59
CA ALA A 647 -25.96 -4.83 3.31
C ALA A 647 -26.16 -6.04 2.39
N ALA A 648 -27.03 -5.91 1.37
CA ALA A 648 -27.32 -6.98 0.42
C ALA A 648 -26.13 -7.28 -0.51
N LEU A 649 -25.41 -6.24 -0.96
CA LEU A 649 -24.20 -6.42 -1.76
C LEU A 649 -23.05 -7.04 -0.93
N ARG A 650 -22.92 -6.71 0.36
CA ARG A 650 -21.93 -7.33 1.25
C ARG A 650 -22.24 -8.79 1.55
N GLU A 651 -23.50 -9.11 1.84
CA GLU A 651 -23.96 -10.50 1.99
C GLU A 651 -23.72 -11.31 0.71
N ARG A 652 -24.05 -10.73 -0.46
CA ARG A 652 -23.80 -11.33 -1.76
C ARG A 652 -22.31 -11.57 -2.03
N LEU A 653 -21.46 -10.59 -1.71
CA LEU A 653 -20.00 -10.67 -1.84
C LEU A 653 -19.42 -11.83 -1.02
N TYR A 654 -19.87 -11.97 0.24
CA TYR A 654 -19.49 -13.09 1.10
C TYR A 654 -19.98 -14.43 0.53
N ARG A 655 -21.28 -14.54 0.22
CA ARG A 655 -21.91 -15.78 -0.26
C ARG A 655 -21.34 -16.30 -1.58
N GLU A 656 -21.03 -15.42 -2.53
CA GLU A 656 -20.59 -15.82 -3.88
C GLU A 656 -19.05 -15.95 -3.98
N TYR A 657 -18.27 -15.13 -3.27
CA TYR A 657 -16.80 -15.11 -3.42
C TYR A 657 -16.01 -15.48 -2.16
N GLY A 658 -16.69 -15.75 -1.03
CA GLY A 658 -16.04 -15.96 0.27
C GLY A 658 -15.30 -14.73 0.79
N VAL A 659 -15.64 -13.53 0.32
CA VAL A 659 -14.95 -12.29 0.69
C VAL A 659 -15.62 -11.66 1.89
N GLU A 660 -14.92 -11.67 3.01
CA GLU A 660 -15.28 -10.96 4.23
C GLU A 660 -14.41 -9.70 4.38
N GLY A 661 -14.96 -8.66 5.02
CA GLY A 661 -14.26 -7.42 5.30
C GLY A 661 -14.28 -7.06 6.79
N TYR A 662 -13.68 -5.92 7.11
CA TYR A 662 -13.67 -5.32 8.45
C TYR A 662 -14.77 -4.26 8.52
N ALA A 663 -15.80 -4.49 9.33
CA ALA A 663 -16.80 -3.48 9.67
C ALA A 663 -16.31 -2.71 10.91
N ILE A 664 -15.93 -1.44 10.75
CA ILE A 664 -15.27 -0.64 11.79
C ILE A 664 -16.11 0.60 12.12
N LEU A 665 -16.45 0.76 13.41
CA LEU A 665 -17.07 1.98 13.93
C LEU A 665 -15.99 2.95 14.42
N GLN A 666 -15.78 4.03 13.67
CA GLN A 666 -14.85 5.10 14.00
C GLN A 666 -15.54 6.13 14.91
N CYS A 667 -15.02 6.30 16.12
CA CYS A 667 -15.45 7.30 17.10
C CYS A 667 -14.57 8.57 16.99
N PRO A 668 -14.98 9.69 17.61
CA PRO A 668 -14.10 10.84 17.80
C PRO A 668 -12.77 10.45 18.47
N GLY A 669 -11.66 10.89 17.88
CA GLY A 669 -10.30 10.56 18.30
C GLY A 669 -9.73 9.25 17.75
N ASP A 670 -10.46 8.52 16.91
CA ASP A 670 -9.93 7.31 16.27
C ASP A 670 -9.16 7.60 14.98
N ALA A 671 -7.95 7.04 14.90
CA ALA A 671 -7.16 6.90 13.69
C ALA A 671 -7.35 5.48 13.11
N VAL A 672 -7.82 5.40 11.85
CA VAL A 672 -7.97 4.15 11.10
C VAL A 672 -6.84 4.05 10.08
N PHE A 673 -6.01 3.02 10.20
CA PHE A 673 -4.93 2.72 9.26
C PHE A 673 -5.45 1.81 8.14
N VAL A 674 -5.24 2.21 6.89
CA VAL A 674 -5.70 1.53 5.67
C VAL A 674 -4.48 1.11 4.83
N PRO A 675 -4.24 -0.20 4.61
CA PRO A 675 -3.12 -0.68 3.80
C PRO A 675 -3.27 -0.31 2.31
N ALA A 676 -2.15 -0.08 1.63
CA ALA A 676 -2.13 0.20 0.19
C ALA A 676 -2.92 -0.84 -0.63
N GLY A 677 -3.84 -0.35 -1.46
CA GLY A 677 -4.69 -1.19 -2.31
C GLY A 677 -5.80 -1.96 -1.61
N ALA A 678 -6.07 -1.72 -0.32
CA ALA A 678 -7.25 -2.25 0.38
C ALA A 678 -8.53 -1.51 -0.06
N PRO A 679 -9.49 -2.18 -0.73
CA PRO A 679 -10.75 -1.54 -1.09
C PRO A 679 -11.52 -1.13 0.16
N HIS A 680 -11.99 0.11 0.23
CA HIS A 680 -12.70 0.60 1.40
C HIS A 680 -13.73 1.68 1.07
N GLN A 681 -14.74 1.80 1.95
CA GLN A 681 -15.86 2.73 1.83
C GLN A 681 -16.26 3.28 3.20
N VAL A 682 -16.83 4.49 3.22
CA VAL A 682 -17.17 5.21 4.45
C VAL A 682 -18.58 5.76 4.40
N ARG A 683 -19.33 5.56 5.49
CA ARG A 683 -20.61 6.23 5.76
C ARG A 683 -20.55 7.02 7.06
N ASN A 684 -20.72 8.33 6.97
CA ASN A 684 -20.93 9.18 8.15
C ASN A 684 -22.28 8.88 8.81
N LEU A 685 -22.24 8.60 10.11
CA LEU A 685 -23.41 8.48 10.98
C LEU A 685 -23.75 9.83 11.62
N LEU A 686 -22.72 10.61 11.96
CA LEU A 686 -22.77 11.98 12.47
C LEU A 686 -22.13 12.96 11.47
N ASP A 687 -22.28 14.27 11.67
CA ASP A 687 -21.48 15.25 10.93
C ASP A 687 -20.02 15.10 11.38
N CYS A 688 -19.10 14.94 10.43
CA CYS A 688 -17.70 14.59 10.72
C CYS A 688 -16.72 15.53 10.03
N ILE A 689 -15.66 15.88 10.73
CA ILE A 689 -14.39 16.39 10.20
C ILE A 689 -13.36 15.27 10.38
N LYS A 690 -12.79 14.79 9.27
CA LYS A 690 -11.67 13.83 9.27
C LYS A 690 -10.48 14.44 8.55
N VAL A 691 -9.28 14.03 8.92
CA VAL A 691 -8.06 14.31 8.14
C VAL A 691 -7.32 13.01 7.90
N ALA A 692 -6.79 12.80 6.69
CA ALA A 692 -5.90 11.69 6.41
C ALA A 692 -4.51 12.16 5.99
N GLU A 693 -3.48 11.42 6.39
CA GLU A 693 -2.11 11.52 5.88
C GLU A 693 -1.77 10.19 5.19
N ASP A 694 -1.22 10.26 3.99
CA ASP A 694 -0.73 9.10 3.25
C ASP A 694 0.75 8.84 3.58
N PHE A 695 1.18 7.58 3.49
CA PHE A 695 2.58 7.20 3.69
C PHE A 695 2.94 6.00 2.81
N VAL A 696 4.22 5.65 2.79
CA VAL A 696 4.73 4.46 2.08
C VAL A 696 5.46 3.58 3.06
N SER A 697 4.81 2.51 3.52
CA SER A 697 5.41 1.52 4.41
C SER A 697 6.29 0.53 3.63
N PRO A 698 7.37 -0.02 4.23
CA PRO A 698 8.21 -1.03 3.55
C PRO A 698 7.45 -2.31 3.18
N GLU A 699 6.54 -2.74 4.05
CA GLU A 699 5.76 -3.97 3.90
C GLU A 699 4.87 -3.94 2.65
N ASN A 700 4.34 -2.76 2.29
CA ASN A 700 3.38 -2.59 1.20
C ASN A 700 3.99 -2.02 -0.10
N VAL A 701 5.31 -1.80 -0.18
CA VAL A 701 5.99 -1.32 -1.41
C VAL A 701 5.69 -2.20 -2.63
N SER A 702 5.73 -3.52 -2.45
CA SER A 702 5.40 -4.49 -3.51
C SER A 702 4.01 -4.21 -4.11
N ARG A 703 3.04 -3.90 -3.25
CA ARG A 703 1.67 -3.56 -3.62
C ARG A 703 1.58 -2.17 -4.28
N CYS A 704 2.33 -1.19 -3.77
CA CYS A 704 2.44 0.14 -4.39
C CYS A 704 2.96 0.05 -5.83
N PHE A 705 3.94 -0.84 -6.11
CA PHE A 705 4.44 -1.12 -7.46
C PHE A 705 3.36 -1.72 -8.38
N GLU A 706 2.66 -2.77 -7.93
CA GLU A 706 1.57 -3.40 -8.70
C GLU A 706 0.46 -2.39 -9.03
N LEU A 707 0.05 -1.59 -8.05
CA LEU A 707 -0.98 -0.57 -8.21
C LEU A 707 -0.52 0.53 -9.17
N ALA A 708 0.68 1.09 -8.97
CA ALA A 708 1.23 2.10 -9.88
C ALA A 708 1.27 1.61 -11.33
N GLN A 709 1.46 0.30 -11.58
CA GLN A 709 1.35 -0.27 -12.93
C GLN A 709 -0.11 -0.47 -13.41
N GLN A 710 -1.06 -0.78 -12.52
CA GLN A 710 -2.49 -0.84 -12.84
C GLN A 710 -3.04 0.55 -13.23
N PHE A 711 -2.77 1.59 -12.43
CA PHE A 711 -3.25 2.95 -12.67
C PHE A 711 -2.80 3.53 -14.02
N ARG A 712 -1.60 3.16 -14.51
CA ARG A 712 -1.12 3.53 -15.87
C ARG A 712 -2.03 3.06 -17.00
N ARG A 713 -2.74 1.94 -16.82
CA ARG A 713 -3.63 1.35 -17.84
C ARG A 713 -5.03 1.95 -17.84
N LEU A 714 -5.36 2.81 -16.87
CA LEU A 714 -6.62 3.55 -16.86
C LEU A 714 -6.68 4.56 -18.02
N SER A 715 -7.90 4.98 -18.36
CA SER A 715 -8.11 5.92 -19.48
C SER A 715 -7.36 7.24 -19.28
N ARG A 716 -6.96 7.90 -20.36
CA ARG A 716 -6.22 9.19 -20.32
C ARG A 716 -6.95 10.34 -19.60
N GLN A 717 -8.24 10.21 -19.36
CA GLN A 717 -9.05 11.20 -18.64
C GLN A 717 -9.30 10.81 -17.17
N HIS A 718 -8.81 9.66 -16.73
CA HIS A 718 -9.00 9.18 -15.36
C HIS A 718 -8.07 9.92 -14.40
N ALA A 719 -8.64 10.59 -13.39
CA ALA A 719 -7.90 11.46 -12.46
C ALA A 719 -6.68 10.79 -11.80
N ASN A 720 -6.79 9.50 -11.48
CA ASN A 720 -5.75 8.74 -10.79
C ASN A 720 -4.70 8.09 -11.73
N LYS A 721 -4.70 8.39 -13.04
CA LYS A 721 -3.77 7.76 -13.99
C LYS A 721 -2.30 8.14 -13.74
N GLU A 722 -2.05 9.37 -13.30
CA GLU A 722 -0.71 9.89 -13.05
C GLU A 722 -0.04 9.11 -11.90
N ASP A 723 1.14 8.53 -12.16
CA ASP A 723 1.95 7.88 -11.11
C ASP A 723 2.60 8.97 -10.26
N LYS A 724 1.84 9.45 -9.27
CA LYS A 724 2.22 10.54 -8.37
C LYS A 724 3.24 10.13 -7.31
N LEU A 725 3.35 8.83 -6.99
CA LEU A 725 4.11 8.34 -5.83
C LEU A 725 5.63 8.28 -6.05
N GLN A 726 6.10 8.10 -7.29
CA GLN A 726 7.54 7.91 -7.62
C GLN A 726 8.18 6.69 -6.92
N ILE A 727 7.41 5.61 -6.74
CA ILE A 727 7.80 4.45 -5.93
C ILE A 727 9.17 3.85 -6.29
N LYS A 728 9.60 3.95 -7.56
CA LYS A 728 10.93 3.54 -8.03
C LYS A 728 12.08 4.38 -7.45
N ASN A 729 11.92 5.72 -7.42
CA ASN A 729 12.89 6.63 -6.80
C ASN A 729 12.94 6.39 -5.28
N ILE A 730 11.78 6.21 -4.66
CA ILE A 730 11.63 5.89 -3.23
C ILE A 730 12.43 4.63 -2.88
N VAL A 731 12.20 3.51 -3.58
CA VAL A 731 12.92 2.25 -3.32
C VAL A 731 14.43 2.38 -3.54
N TYR A 732 14.86 3.07 -4.60
CA TYR A 732 16.29 3.28 -4.85
C TYR A 732 16.98 4.00 -3.68
N HIS A 733 16.43 5.14 -3.25
CA HIS A 733 17.03 5.91 -2.16
C HIS A 733 16.89 5.20 -0.81
N ALA A 734 15.78 4.51 -0.57
CA ALA A 734 15.58 3.71 0.62
C ALA A 734 16.59 2.54 0.75
N VAL A 735 16.94 1.89 -0.35
CA VAL A 735 18.04 0.90 -0.41
C VAL A 735 19.39 1.60 -0.24
N LYS A 736 19.68 2.68 -0.98
CA LYS A 736 20.94 3.44 -0.89
C LYS A 736 21.29 3.84 0.55
N ASP A 737 20.34 4.41 1.28
CA ASP A 737 20.58 4.89 2.65
C ASP A 737 20.81 3.72 3.63
N SER A 738 20.07 2.60 3.45
CA SER A 738 20.30 1.37 4.22
C SER A 738 21.69 0.78 3.95
N LEU A 739 22.18 0.85 2.71
CA LEU A 739 23.51 0.36 2.35
C LEU A 739 24.63 1.21 2.95
N CYS A 740 24.51 2.53 2.93
CA CYS A 740 25.46 3.40 3.63
C CYS A 740 25.55 3.05 5.12
N CYS A 741 24.41 2.96 5.83
CA CYS A 741 24.40 2.61 7.25
C CYS A 741 25.07 1.26 7.56
N LEU A 742 24.85 0.23 6.73
CA LEU A 742 25.43 -1.09 6.96
C LEU A 742 26.90 -1.19 6.55
N GLU A 743 27.33 -0.47 5.52
CA GLU A 743 28.73 -0.43 5.08
C GLU A 743 29.59 0.39 6.04
N ASP A 744 29.11 1.54 6.52
CA ASP A 744 29.78 2.34 7.55
C ASP A 744 29.93 1.52 8.85
N ALA A 745 28.87 0.82 9.28
CA ALA A 745 28.91 -0.03 10.47
C ALA A 745 29.84 -1.26 10.36
N LEU A 746 30.11 -1.74 9.14
CA LEU A 746 31.11 -2.78 8.90
C LEU A 746 32.53 -2.20 8.89
N ALA A 747 32.73 -1.05 8.25
CA ALA A 747 34.03 -0.38 8.20
C ALA A 747 34.51 0.12 9.58
N ASP A 748 33.59 0.49 10.48
CA ASP A 748 33.89 0.83 11.88
C ASP A 748 34.23 -0.39 12.76
N ALA A 749 34.09 -1.63 12.24
CA ALA A 749 34.27 -2.87 12.99
C ALA A 749 35.47 -3.72 12.54
N ASP A 750 36.13 -3.35 11.43
CA ASP A 750 37.37 -3.93 10.90
C ASP A 750 38.63 -3.22 11.45
#